data_AF-A0A131YKD0-F1
#
_entry.id   AF-A0A131YKD0-F1
#
_cell.length_a   1.000
_cell.length_b   1.000
_cell.length_c   1.000
_cell.angle_alpha   90.00
_cell.angle_beta   90.00
_cell.angle_gamma   90.00
#
_symmetry.space_group_name_H-M   'P 1'
#
loop_
_entity.id
_entity.type
_entity.pdbx_description
1 polymer ?
#
loop_
_entity_poly.entity_id
_entity_poly.type
_entity_poly.pdbx_seq_one_letter_code
_entity_poly.pdbx_strand_id
1 'polypeptide(L)'
;MSNAGKAQTAAAAESANWRLLACHNFVSQDVFVTQDRDIPAMCAARDKLLIATSRMSVEVRDLNSKGLLLFAFPTTDQAVMIDYCEGANFVLSLEKTMTRSVDVFHVRAYFNWWVEPCNQVPKMREAGSEPESNDSAGGRRLEIVELPAKRHGLSCVACCRQAGTTLVAAGRTVSVFVLKTAYDKTKKQMYNDFERLMQLEIGFKPNSVHVCEDHVACCNNSEVLVFQIRQEAETIKSLETAEATTTGSQKKKQVAMNIPESDIIPDDPNYVQLRFESDESTEWVNASWEQELKTVLHPSCFPVELSLKPVGKIRKKDLEDSDVIVLGPRVNPPDVCKVAVTVDPDTDLVSSLEVSAVVLLYRNFNRDSGPVMAFHWMPYYVNDSMAHPLTEAMSNAPKTASFVLHSGIFTKLRTLACLVSSGKRGYLYRLSDIPQLVSIYRYSKEAKSVAVDTFFLHALTIAGLETYTVPILYESKELIDARRTPLGKPTVMVGLRPFLGLKTLLMSDQHLVMASAAADDAVTSQEATEPSCTLYSLMKPSVDQFFLDLKEAASMRKDDDLLSYINAVKHGFRLLNLSIALKGRYSCSSELLSVYSDACCILGDTFLKSELSAERESAALYYSLSEECIETIVNRILFFKGLVNKAHLAKTVAQYIRMVCEQSAALSAKKLVPMSSTLADTILEIFSEEYPEYLHKLVLCTSFAAFRSEKALTLLKRNLFDRRQSQGQAADSLACVQLLLQSGNAESGKAMLKTLSKEFLMPVLLEMHELVHRNQVLTPLGELIKATRPDVYFSMLVHLKNNGTMAPEQIVLILQHSASPQAEPHCVPMLREFLEATLSSKRTNAQAYPHLLMTLIRAYVGKMAPYSGSGSPQQTPVQLVHTKPATLFGNRASWLLELPPFLGRTVTKTCNQYSTTINLAEFCICSNCWDELLRMQSLLCSDLLPASLRPQVLDLLEQSSLLESENYVSLKVLCLPPAKALALLLKSYPTAVLEFMVHKFPEDSGEWVSLYTSVSIKLQAASKKKKSGVYKSIMDGALSYLSQALTPEQLVDLLPPGKQEYADYVKQCMERYQAKLLREKIVALGTELKDMM
;
A
#
# COMPACT_ATOMS: atom_id res chain seq x y z
N MET A 1 44.28 55.40 20.36
CA MET A 1 43.33 54.60 21.17
C MET A 1 41.95 54.79 20.56
N SER A 2 41.64 53.98 19.55
CA SER A 2 40.78 52.76 19.64
C SER A 2 39.29 53.12 19.62
N ASN A 3 38.75 53.35 18.43
CA ASN A 3 37.98 52.38 17.64
C ASN A 3 36.58 52.07 18.22
N ALA A 4 35.67 53.01 17.97
CA ALA A 4 34.26 52.73 17.71
C ALA A 4 34.06 52.83 16.18
N GLY A 5 33.73 51.72 15.52
CA GLY A 5 33.47 51.70 14.09
C GLY A 5 33.69 50.32 13.48
N LYS A 6 32.57 49.60 13.24
CA LYS A 6 32.32 48.50 12.28
C LYS A 6 31.48 47.38 12.91
N ALA A 7 30.17 47.51 12.78
CA ALA A 7 29.23 46.38 12.75
C ALA A 7 27.99 46.78 11.94
N GLN A 8 28.21 47.25 10.71
CA GLN A 8 27.15 47.58 9.76
C GLN A 8 27.62 47.22 8.35
N THR A 9 27.86 45.93 8.08
CA THR A 9 28.03 45.36 6.73
C THR A 9 27.94 43.83 6.82
N ALA A 10 26.73 43.26 6.86
CA ALA A 10 26.51 41.82 6.62
C ALA A 10 25.05 41.43 6.26
N ALA A 11 24.22 42.37 5.77
CA ALA A 11 22.84 42.07 5.37
C ALA A 11 22.47 42.58 3.96
N ALA A 12 23.47 42.94 3.15
CA ALA A 12 23.26 43.56 1.82
C ALA A 12 24.01 42.84 0.68
N ALA A 13 24.22 41.52 0.78
CA ALA A 13 24.91 40.75 -0.25
C ALA A 13 24.29 39.36 -0.52
N GLU A 14 22.95 39.27 -0.61
CA GLU A 14 22.25 38.10 -1.17
C GLU A 14 21.50 38.47 -2.48
N SER A 15 22.15 39.24 -3.35
CA SER A 15 21.71 39.44 -4.73
C SER A 15 22.48 38.51 -5.67
N ALA A 16 22.20 37.21 -5.61
CA ALA A 16 22.58 36.28 -6.67
C ALA A 16 21.44 36.22 -7.71
N ASN A 17 21.70 36.76 -8.90
CA ASN A 17 20.80 36.95 -10.03
C ASN A 17 20.33 35.64 -10.69
N TRP A 18 19.29 34.99 -10.16
CA TRP A 18 18.61 33.87 -10.85
C TRP A 18 17.17 34.19 -11.28
N ARG A 19 16.72 35.45 -11.14
CA ARG A 19 15.28 35.76 -11.24
C ARG A 19 14.67 35.59 -12.62
N LEU A 20 15.43 35.62 -13.72
CA LEU A 20 14.93 35.40 -15.09
C LEU A 20 15.91 34.58 -15.93
N LEU A 21 15.45 33.43 -16.41
CA LEU A 21 16.09 32.64 -17.46
C LEU A 21 15.10 32.56 -18.62
N ALA A 22 15.22 33.46 -19.60
CA ALA A 22 14.26 33.55 -20.69
C ALA A 22 14.38 32.32 -21.60
N CYS A 23 13.35 31.47 -21.57
CA CYS A 23 13.22 30.29 -22.41
C CYS A 23 12.02 30.45 -23.35
N HIS A 24 12.02 29.71 -24.46
CA HIS A 24 10.80 29.50 -25.22
C HIS A 24 9.84 28.65 -24.39
N ASN A 25 8.77 29.28 -23.89
CA ASN A 25 7.85 28.65 -22.95
C ASN A 25 6.46 28.31 -23.56
N PHE A 26 6.31 28.48 -24.88
CA PHE A 26 5.11 28.13 -25.65
C PHE A 26 5.50 27.75 -27.08
N VAL A 27 4.83 26.73 -27.64
CA VAL A 27 5.09 26.15 -28.97
C VAL A 27 4.45 26.98 -30.07
N SER A 28 3.19 27.37 -29.88
CA SER A 28 2.43 28.16 -30.84
C SER A 28 1.53 29.18 -30.13
N GLN A 29 1.08 30.15 -30.89
CA GLN A 29 0.07 31.13 -30.49
C GLN A 29 -0.98 31.22 -31.58
N ASP A 30 -2.19 30.80 -31.26
CA ASP A 30 -3.36 30.95 -32.11
C ASP A 30 -4.21 32.11 -31.60
N VAL A 31 -4.80 32.86 -32.54
CA VAL A 31 -5.66 34.01 -32.24
C VAL A 31 -6.99 33.80 -32.95
N PHE A 32 -8.08 33.89 -32.20
CA PHE A 32 -9.43 33.77 -32.73
C PHE A 32 -10.37 34.72 -32.00
N VAL A 33 -11.55 34.93 -32.57
CA VAL A 33 -12.48 35.98 -32.15
C VAL A 33 -13.86 35.36 -31.88
N THR A 34 -14.53 35.87 -30.86
CA THR A 34 -15.94 35.53 -30.55
C THR A 34 -16.88 36.63 -31.03
N GLN A 35 -18.12 36.26 -31.34
CA GLN A 35 -19.14 37.22 -31.76
C GLN A 35 -19.59 38.13 -30.61
N ASP A 36 -19.43 37.69 -29.36
CA ASP A 36 -19.75 38.49 -28.19
C ASP A 36 -18.61 39.44 -27.81
N ARG A 37 -19.01 40.64 -27.37
CA ARG A 37 -18.14 41.71 -26.86
C ARG A 37 -17.45 41.32 -25.56
N ASP A 38 -18.23 40.76 -24.65
CA ASP A 38 -17.80 40.39 -23.30
C ASP A 38 -18.13 38.92 -23.08
N ILE A 39 -17.15 38.17 -22.55
CA ILE A 39 -17.34 36.76 -22.21
C ILE A 39 -17.82 36.69 -20.76
N PRO A 40 -19.07 36.28 -20.48
CA PRO A 40 -19.61 36.17 -19.12
C PRO A 40 -18.88 35.11 -18.30
N ALA A 41 -18.64 33.93 -18.91
CA ALA A 41 -17.95 32.81 -18.28
C ALA A 41 -17.27 31.93 -19.34
N MET A 42 -16.18 31.27 -18.95
CA MET A 42 -15.48 30.30 -19.78
C MET A 42 -14.89 29.19 -18.92
N CYS A 43 -14.81 27.97 -19.44
CA CYS A 43 -14.10 26.87 -18.82
C CYS A 43 -13.45 25.97 -19.88
N ALA A 44 -12.50 25.14 -19.47
CA ALA A 44 -11.80 24.22 -20.36
C ALA A 44 -12.28 22.78 -20.11
N ALA A 45 -12.68 22.10 -21.17
CA ALA A 45 -13.01 20.68 -21.17
C ALA A 45 -11.94 19.92 -21.96
N ARG A 46 -10.85 19.54 -21.29
CA ARG A 46 -9.64 18.97 -21.91
C ARG A 46 -9.05 19.90 -22.96
N ASP A 47 -9.18 19.57 -24.24
CA ASP A 47 -8.71 20.32 -25.41
C ASP A 47 -9.80 21.19 -26.06
N LYS A 48 -10.98 21.26 -25.44
CA LYS A 48 -12.10 22.11 -25.86
C LYS A 48 -12.23 23.32 -24.93
N LEU A 49 -12.55 24.46 -25.53
CA LEU A 49 -12.88 25.70 -24.84
C LEU A 49 -14.39 25.90 -24.89
N LEU A 50 -15.00 26.04 -23.72
CA LEU A 50 -16.42 26.34 -23.55
C LEU A 50 -16.57 27.81 -23.20
N ILE A 51 -17.39 28.53 -23.98
CA ILE A 51 -17.60 29.97 -23.81
C ILE A 51 -19.09 30.22 -23.67
N ALA A 52 -19.53 30.69 -22.51
CA ALA A 52 -20.89 31.16 -22.35
C ALA A 52 -21.09 32.44 -23.17
N THR A 53 -22.24 32.57 -23.83
CA THR A 53 -22.57 33.70 -24.68
C THR A 53 -23.64 34.59 -24.05
N SER A 54 -23.73 35.83 -24.52
CA SER A 54 -24.83 36.74 -24.21
C SER A 54 -26.18 36.24 -24.74
N ARG A 55 -26.16 35.29 -25.69
CA ARG A 55 -27.32 34.72 -26.39
C ARG A 55 -27.87 33.45 -25.75
N MET A 56 -27.61 33.23 -24.45
CA MET A 56 -28.06 32.05 -23.70
C MET A 56 -27.64 30.75 -24.40
N SER A 57 -26.36 30.66 -24.75
CA SER A 57 -25.76 29.45 -25.31
C SER A 57 -24.32 29.30 -24.82
N VAL A 58 -23.76 28.11 -24.97
CA VAL A 58 -22.34 27.84 -24.76
C VAL A 58 -21.72 27.38 -26.08
N GLU A 59 -20.77 28.15 -26.58
CA GLU A 59 -19.95 27.78 -27.74
C GLU A 59 -18.90 26.74 -27.35
N VAL A 60 -18.81 25.68 -28.14
CA VAL A 60 -17.78 24.64 -28.03
C VAL A 60 -16.75 24.85 -29.11
N ARG A 61 -15.54 25.27 -28.72
CA ARG A 61 -14.42 25.55 -29.64
C ARG A 61 -13.29 24.56 -29.45
N ASP A 62 -12.67 24.13 -30.55
CA ASP A 62 -11.54 23.21 -30.52
C ASP A 62 -10.21 23.95 -30.50
N LEU A 63 -9.46 23.82 -29.40
CA LEU A 63 -8.18 24.52 -29.24
C LEU A 63 -7.10 23.92 -30.15
N ASN A 64 -7.16 22.61 -30.43
CA ASN A 64 -6.24 21.94 -31.34
C ASN A 64 -6.43 22.37 -32.81
N SER A 65 -7.64 22.80 -33.16
CA SER A 65 -7.99 23.31 -34.49
C SER A 65 -8.04 24.84 -34.52
N LYS A 66 -7.10 25.51 -33.81
CA LYS A 66 -6.96 26.97 -33.77
C LYS A 66 -8.20 27.73 -33.30
N GLY A 67 -8.98 27.15 -32.39
CA GLY A 67 -10.19 27.75 -31.84
C GLY A 67 -11.41 27.68 -32.76
N LEU A 68 -11.43 26.72 -33.71
CA LEU A 68 -12.56 26.46 -34.59
C LEU A 68 -13.84 26.22 -33.76
N LEU A 69 -14.90 26.97 -34.09
CA LEU A 69 -16.23 26.73 -33.52
C LEU A 69 -16.78 25.42 -34.07
N LEU A 70 -17.01 24.44 -33.18
CA LEU A 70 -17.60 23.16 -33.56
C LEU A 70 -19.11 23.29 -33.63
N PHE A 71 -19.74 23.71 -32.53
CA PHE A 71 -21.17 23.96 -32.40
C PHE A 71 -21.41 24.78 -31.13
N ALA A 72 -22.66 25.17 -30.89
CA ALA A 72 -23.09 25.77 -29.63
C ALA A 72 -24.34 25.07 -29.10
N PHE A 73 -24.43 24.84 -27.80
CA PHE A 73 -25.63 24.29 -27.17
C PHE A 73 -26.37 25.37 -26.38
N PRO A 74 -27.70 25.36 -26.35
CA PRO A 74 -28.49 26.38 -25.65
C PRO A 74 -28.42 26.21 -24.13
N THR A 75 -28.40 27.33 -23.41
CA THR A 75 -28.68 27.40 -21.98
C THR A 75 -30.10 27.90 -21.74
N THR A 76 -30.67 27.60 -20.58
CA THR A 76 -32.04 28.04 -20.26
C THR A 76 -32.08 29.53 -19.88
N ASP A 77 -31.08 29.99 -19.13
CA ASP A 77 -30.90 31.39 -18.72
C ASP A 77 -29.47 31.86 -19.04
N GLN A 78 -29.13 33.11 -18.70
CA GLN A 78 -27.78 33.64 -18.94
C GLN A 78 -26.77 33.01 -17.97
N ALA A 79 -25.85 32.20 -18.47
CA ALA A 79 -24.80 31.59 -17.67
C ALA A 79 -23.76 32.63 -17.21
N VAL A 80 -23.61 32.79 -15.89
CA VAL A 80 -22.68 33.72 -15.23
C VAL A 80 -21.41 33.01 -14.76
N MET A 81 -21.49 31.70 -14.52
CA MET A 81 -20.36 30.85 -14.19
C MET A 81 -20.56 29.50 -14.84
N ILE A 82 -19.49 28.91 -15.36
CA ILE A 82 -19.48 27.54 -15.86
C ILE A 82 -18.25 26.81 -15.34
N ASP A 83 -18.39 25.52 -15.07
CA ASP A 83 -17.33 24.62 -14.64
C ASP A 83 -17.52 23.24 -15.29
N TYR A 84 -16.48 22.42 -15.35
CA TYR A 84 -16.50 21.16 -16.09
C TYR A 84 -15.99 19.98 -15.25
N CYS A 85 -16.81 18.92 -15.20
CA CYS A 85 -16.43 17.66 -14.60
C CYS A 85 -15.97 16.67 -15.68
N GLU A 86 -14.72 16.22 -15.59
CA GLU A 86 -14.15 15.24 -16.52
C GLU A 86 -14.62 13.81 -16.24
N GLY A 87 -14.73 13.42 -14.96
CA GLY A 87 -15.08 12.04 -14.58
C GLY A 87 -16.46 11.59 -15.05
N ALA A 88 -17.42 12.52 -15.06
CA ALA A 88 -18.79 12.28 -15.50
C ALA A 88 -19.21 13.06 -16.75
N ASN A 89 -18.29 13.84 -17.32
CA ASN A 89 -18.46 14.60 -18.56
C ASN A 89 -19.70 15.52 -18.57
N PHE A 90 -19.87 16.36 -17.55
CA PHE A 90 -20.95 17.36 -17.54
C PHE A 90 -20.42 18.78 -17.36
N VAL A 91 -21.19 19.76 -17.84
CA VAL A 91 -20.92 21.18 -17.64
C VAL A 91 -21.86 21.70 -16.55
N LEU A 92 -21.30 22.16 -15.45
CA LEU A 92 -22.04 22.85 -14.40
C LEU A 92 -22.19 24.32 -14.77
N SER A 93 -23.36 24.88 -14.51
CA SER A 93 -23.64 26.30 -14.74
C SER A 93 -24.34 26.93 -13.55
N LEU A 94 -24.03 28.20 -13.30
CA LEU A 94 -24.84 29.11 -12.51
C LEU A 94 -25.45 30.12 -13.46
N GLU A 95 -26.77 30.08 -13.60
CA GLU A 95 -27.50 30.89 -14.56
C GLU A 95 -28.36 31.93 -13.86
N LYS A 96 -28.44 33.12 -14.45
CA LYS A 96 -29.21 34.25 -13.94
C LYS A 96 -30.40 34.53 -14.83
N THR A 97 -31.59 34.41 -14.26
CA THR A 97 -32.84 34.81 -14.92
C THR A 97 -33.06 36.31 -14.77
N MET A 98 -33.23 37.01 -15.88
CA MET A 98 -33.45 38.46 -15.90
C MET A 98 -34.93 38.79 -15.65
N THR A 99 -35.33 38.94 -14.38
CA THR A 99 -36.65 39.48 -14.03
C THR A 99 -36.55 40.95 -13.60
N ARG A 100 -37.61 41.75 -13.82
CA ARG A 100 -37.61 43.21 -13.61
C ARG A 100 -37.45 43.66 -12.14
N SER A 101 -37.50 42.75 -11.16
CA SER A 101 -37.56 43.10 -9.73
C SER A 101 -36.56 42.38 -8.82
N VAL A 102 -36.14 41.14 -9.13
CA VAL A 102 -35.21 40.37 -8.29
C VAL A 102 -34.35 39.45 -9.16
N ASP A 103 -33.04 39.41 -8.91
CA ASP A 103 -32.14 38.43 -9.52
C ASP A 103 -32.44 37.03 -8.96
N VAL A 104 -32.84 36.11 -9.83
CA VAL A 104 -33.09 34.70 -9.51
C VAL A 104 -31.99 33.87 -10.17
N PHE A 105 -31.36 33.00 -9.38
CA PHE A 105 -30.27 32.15 -9.84
C PHE A 105 -30.68 30.67 -9.85
N HIS A 106 -30.26 29.96 -10.88
CA HIS A 106 -30.46 28.53 -11.06
C HIS A 106 -29.12 27.82 -11.23
N VAL A 107 -29.00 26.62 -10.67
CA VAL A 107 -27.81 25.77 -10.84
C VAL A 107 -28.20 24.58 -11.70
N ARG A 108 -27.57 24.44 -12.86
CA ARG A 108 -27.92 23.41 -13.85
C ARG A 108 -26.69 22.66 -14.32
N ALA A 109 -26.81 21.33 -14.40
CA ALA A 109 -25.80 20.45 -14.97
C ALA A 109 -26.25 19.98 -16.37
N TYR A 110 -25.39 20.21 -17.36
CA TYR A 110 -25.62 19.84 -18.76
C TYR A 110 -24.84 18.55 -19.08
N PHE A 111 -25.58 17.48 -19.39
CA PHE A 111 -25.04 16.20 -19.86
C PHE A 111 -25.24 16.06 -21.37
N ASN A 112 -24.43 15.21 -22.01
CA ASN A 112 -24.44 14.99 -23.46
C ASN A 112 -24.19 16.27 -24.28
N TRP A 113 -23.53 17.26 -23.67
CA TRP A 113 -23.22 18.56 -24.28
C TRP A 113 -22.26 18.45 -25.48
N TRP A 114 -21.56 17.32 -25.65
CA TRP A 114 -20.62 17.08 -26.74
C TRP A 114 -21.30 16.62 -28.05
N VAL A 115 -22.60 16.34 -28.02
CA VAL A 115 -23.35 15.92 -29.21
C VAL A 115 -23.92 17.16 -29.90
N GLU A 116 -23.66 17.29 -31.19
CA GLU A 116 -24.20 18.39 -31.99
C GLU A 116 -25.74 18.41 -31.88
N PRO A 117 -26.35 19.54 -31.48
CA PRO A 117 -27.80 19.64 -31.33
C PRO A 117 -28.48 19.59 -32.70
N CYS A 118 -28.87 18.39 -33.13
CA CYS A 118 -29.58 18.16 -34.39
C CYS A 118 -31.06 18.59 -34.28
N ASN A 119 -31.34 19.89 -34.09
CA ASN A 119 -32.69 20.47 -33.89
C ASN A 119 -33.53 19.80 -32.78
N GLN A 120 -32.91 19.06 -31.86
CA GLN A 120 -33.60 18.41 -30.75
C GLN A 120 -33.73 19.38 -29.58
N VAL A 121 -34.95 19.56 -29.07
CA VAL A 121 -35.22 20.40 -27.88
C VAL A 121 -34.49 19.81 -26.67
N PRO A 122 -33.78 20.56 -25.82
CA PRO A 122 -33.17 20.01 -24.61
C PRO A 122 -34.20 19.33 -23.70
N LYS A 123 -33.82 18.24 -23.02
CA LYS A 123 -34.68 17.63 -21.97
C LYS A 123 -34.24 18.17 -20.62
N MET A 124 -35.18 18.77 -19.88
CA MET A 124 -34.91 19.33 -18.55
C MET A 124 -35.65 18.52 -17.49
N ARG A 125 -34.97 18.24 -16.38
CA ARG A 125 -35.56 17.63 -15.17
C ARG A 125 -34.93 18.21 -13.92
N GLU A 126 -35.63 18.08 -12.79
CA GLU A 126 -35.08 18.37 -11.48
C GLU A 126 -34.31 17.15 -10.94
N ALA A 127 -33.24 17.39 -10.19
CA ALA A 127 -32.50 16.30 -9.55
C ALA A 127 -33.42 15.48 -8.61
N GLY A 128 -33.29 14.15 -8.63
CA GLY A 128 -34.19 13.22 -7.95
C GLY A 128 -35.42 12.81 -8.76
N SER A 129 -35.68 13.43 -9.92
CA SER A 129 -36.76 13.05 -10.84
C SER A 129 -36.26 12.09 -11.92
N GLU A 130 -37.06 11.06 -12.23
CA GLU A 130 -36.75 10.11 -13.31
C GLU A 130 -36.82 10.78 -14.71
N PRO A 131 -35.98 10.39 -15.68
CA PRO A 131 -36.03 10.95 -17.03
C PRO A 131 -37.36 10.63 -17.73
N GLU A 132 -37.96 11.59 -18.43
CA GLU A 132 -39.21 11.37 -19.17
C GLU A 132 -39.05 10.34 -20.32
N SER A 133 -40.12 9.59 -20.59
CA SER A 133 -40.18 8.51 -21.56
C SER A 133 -40.24 9.00 -23.01
N ASN A 134 -39.66 8.20 -23.92
CA ASN A 134 -39.55 8.36 -25.36
C ASN A 134 -38.26 9.05 -25.84
N ASP A 135 -37.25 8.24 -26.15
CA ASP A 135 -36.39 8.55 -27.29
C ASP A 135 -35.87 7.26 -27.93
N SER A 136 -36.19 7.06 -29.20
CA SER A 136 -35.56 6.09 -30.11
C SER A 136 -34.12 6.49 -30.47
N ALA A 137 -33.67 7.68 -30.05
CA ALA A 137 -32.31 8.18 -30.19
C ALA A 137 -31.50 7.89 -28.91
N GLY A 138 -30.88 6.71 -28.84
CA GLY A 138 -30.15 6.22 -27.66
C GLY A 138 -29.08 7.18 -27.09
N GLY A 139 -29.48 8.02 -26.14
CA GLY A 139 -28.59 8.85 -25.31
C GLY A 139 -27.90 10.04 -26.00
N ARG A 140 -28.34 10.45 -27.20
CA ARG A 140 -27.66 11.49 -28.02
C ARG A 140 -28.27 12.90 -27.91
N ARG A 141 -29.00 13.20 -26.84
CA ARG A 141 -29.74 14.47 -26.67
C ARG A 141 -29.22 15.21 -25.44
N LEU A 142 -29.14 16.54 -25.53
CA LEU A 142 -28.76 17.41 -24.42
C LEU A 142 -29.75 17.25 -23.25
N GLU A 143 -29.22 16.85 -22.09
CA GLU A 143 -29.99 16.65 -20.86
C GLU A 143 -29.55 17.70 -19.82
N ILE A 144 -30.54 18.35 -19.21
CA ILE A 144 -30.35 19.43 -18.24
C ILE A 144 -30.93 18.95 -16.90
N VAL A 145 -30.09 18.90 -15.87
CA VAL A 145 -30.51 18.56 -14.52
C VAL A 145 -30.40 19.80 -13.64
N GLU A 146 -31.53 20.30 -13.14
CA GLU A 146 -31.58 21.44 -12.21
C GLU A 146 -31.38 20.95 -10.77
N LEU A 147 -30.40 21.53 -10.08
CA LEU A 147 -30.09 21.17 -8.69
C LEU A 147 -31.01 21.94 -7.72
N PRO A 148 -31.61 21.28 -6.71
CA PRO A 148 -32.51 21.91 -5.76
C PRO A 148 -31.73 22.80 -4.77
N ALA A 149 -31.54 24.06 -5.14
CA ALA A 149 -30.84 25.06 -4.35
C ALA A 149 -31.76 26.26 -4.00
N LYS A 150 -31.43 26.96 -2.90
CA LYS A 150 -32.13 28.21 -2.54
C LYS A 150 -31.87 29.25 -3.63
N ARG A 151 -32.92 29.63 -4.38
CA ARG A 151 -32.82 30.51 -5.56
C ARG A 151 -32.35 31.95 -5.26
N HIS A 152 -32.40 32.37 -3.99
CA HIS A 152 -31.94 33.68 -3.54
C HIS A 152 -30.62 33.56 -2.76
N GLY A 153 -29.68 34.45 -3.08
CA GLY A 153 -28.40 34.56 -2.36
C GLY A 153 -27.31 33.57 -2.79
N LEU A 154 -27.49 32.87 -3.91
CA LEU A 154 -26.44 32.07 -4.57
C LEU A 154 -25.28 32.98 -4.97
N SER A 155 -24.06 32.59 -4.61
CA SER A 155 -22.85 33.37 -4.89
C SER A 155 -21.94 32.71 -5.91
N CYS A 156 -21.69 31.41 -5.79
CA CYS A 156 -20.78 30.68 -6.67
C CYS A 156 -21.05 29.17 -6.63
N VAL A 157 -20.54 28.47 -7.65
CA VAL A 157 -20.63 27.01 -7.80
C VAL A 157 -19.29 26.46 -8.23
N ALA A 158 -19.02 25.19 -7.92
CA ALA A 158 -17.86 24.47 -8.43
C ALA A 158 -18.14 22.97 -8.48
N CYS A 159 -17.48 22.24 -9.37
CA CYS A 159 -17.54 20.79 -9.44
C CYS A 159 -16.15 20.17 -9.31
N CYS A 160 -16.09 18.98 -8.72
CA CYS A 160 -14.87 18.21 -8.63
C CYS A 160 -14.60 17.60 -10.00
N ARG A 161 -13.43 17.91 -10.57
CA ARG A 161 -13.04 17.44 -11.91
C ARG A 161 -13.16 15.93 -12.08
N GLN A 162 -12.86 15.13 -11.05
CA GLN A 162 -12.85 13.66 -11.13
C GLN A 162 -14.07 12.98 -10.50
N ALA A 163 -14.46 13.35 -9.27
CA ALA A 163 -15.56 12.68 -8.55
C ALA A 163 -16.97 13.12 -8.99
N GLY A 164 -17.13 14.31 -9.58
CA GLY A 164 -18.47 14.87 -9.89
C GLY A 164 -19.18 15.52 -8.70
N THR A 165 -18.57 15.53 -7.51
CA THR A 165 -19.04 16.31 -6.34
C THR A 165 -19.24 17.77 -6.73
N THR A 166 -20.41 18.33 -6.45
CA THR A 166 -20.78 19.69 -6.81
C THR A 166 -21.05 20.51 -5.55
N LEU A 167 -20.40 21.68 -5.46
CA LEU A 167 -20.59 22.65 -4.38
C LEU A 167 -21.47 23.80 -4.87
N VAL A 168 -22.48 24.12 -4.07
CA VAL A 168 -23.37 25.26 -4.31
C VAL A 168 -23.34 26.19 -3.09
N ALA A 169 -22.78 27.38 -3.25
CA ALA A 169 -22.67 28.36 -2.18
C ALA A 169 -23.82 29.36 -2.18
N ALA A 170 -24.51 29.48 -1.04
CA ALA A 170 -25.55 30.47 -0.79
C ALA A 170 -25.33 31.13 0.57
N GLY A 171 -25.03 32.44 0.58
CA GLY A 171 -24.69 33.15 1.82
C GLY A 171 -23.47 32.55 2.52
N ARG A 172 -23.63 32.05 3.76
CA ARG A 172 -22.57 31.36 4.53
C ARG A 172 -22.65 29.83 4.48
N THR A 173 -23.57 29.31 3.69
CA THR A 173 -23.83 27.88 3.58
C THR A 173 -23.34 27.35 2.23
N VAL A 174 -22.64 26.22 2.24
CA VAL A 174 -22.20 25.50 1.05
C VAL A 174 -22.89 24.14 1.05
N SER A 175 -23.79 23.91 0.09
CA SER A 175 -24.45 22.62 -0.10
C SER A 175 -23.58 21.72 -0.96
N VAL A 176 -23.36 20.49 -0.51
CA VAL A 176 -22.57 19.47 -1.22
C VAL A 176 -23.52 18.48 -1.88
N PHE A 177 -23.48 18.42 -3.20
CA PHE A 177 -24.20 17.46 -4.01
C PHE A 177 -23.24 16.40 -4.54
N VAL A 178 -23.65 15.15 -4.55
CA VAL A 178 -22.85 14.04 -5.10
C VAL A 178 -23.57 13.47 -6.31
N LEU A 179 -22.78 13.09 -7.31
CA LEU A 179 -23.27 12.42 -8.49
C LEU A 179 -23.55 10.94 -8.17
N LYS A 180 -24.76 10.49 -8.48
CA LYS A 180 -25.23 9.11 -8.31
C LYS A 180 -25.63 8.55 -9.66
N THR A 181 -25.25 7.32 -9.95
CA THR A 181 -25.80 6.61 -11.11
C THR A 181 -27.04 5.85 -10.67
N ALA A 182 -28.21 6.33 -11.08
CA ALA A 182 -29.50 5.72 -10.78
C ALA A 182 -29.93 4.77 -11.91
N TYR A 183 -30.78 3.79 -11.58
CA TYR A 183 -31.32 2.84 -12.54
C TYR A 183 -32.80 3.12 -12.78
N ASP A 184 -33.14 3.44 -14.03
CA ASP A 184 -34.52 3.54 -14.47
C ASP A 184 -35.10 2.13 -14.63
N LYS A 185 -35.96 1.74 -13.69
CA LYS A 185 -36.63 0.42 -13.67
C LYS A 185 -37.53 0.22 -14.89
N THR A 186 -38.09 1.29 -15.44
CA THR A 186 -39.03 1.23 -16.57
C THR A 186 -38.29 1.01 -17.89
N LYS A 187 -37.11 1.62 -18.06
CA LYS A 187 -36.31 1.58 -19.31
C LYS A 187 -35.13 0.61 -19.26
N LYS A 188 -34.83 0.05 -18.10
CA LYS A 188 -33.64 -0.79 -17.85
C LYS A 188 -32.33 -0.09 -18.23
N GLN A 189 -32.24 1.21 -18.01
CA GLN A 189 -31.06 2.03 -18.35
C GLN A 189 -30.54 2.75 -17.12
N MET A 190 -29.22 2.93 -17.06
CA MET A 190 -28.57 3.76 -16.05
C MET A 190 -28.60 5.23 -16.49
N TYR A 191 -28.84 6.14 -15.56
CA TYR A 191 -28.73 7.59 -15.77
C TYR A 191 -27.98 8.25 -14.61
N ASN A 192 -27.41 9.43 -14.85
CA ASN A 192 -26.69 10.18 -13.83
C ASN A 192 -27.61 11.19 -13.18
N ASP A 193 -27.61 11.27 -11.85
CA ASP A 193 -28.43 12.21 -11.08
C ASP A 193 -27.64 12.81 -9.91
N PHE A 194 -28.20 13.82 -9.24
CA PHE A 194 -27.58 14.46 -8.08
C PHE A 194 -28.39 14.23 -6.82
N GLU A 195 -27.68 13.94 -5.73
CA GLU A 195 -28.24 13.82 -4.39
C GLU A 195 -27.52 14.80 -3.45
N ARG A 196 -28.27 15.52 -2.61
CA ARG A 196 -27.68 16.45 -1.64
C ARG A 196 -27.21 15.66 -0.42
N LEU A 197 -25.90 15.64 -0.18
CA LEU A 197 -25.30 14.84 0.89
C LEU A 197 -25.23 15.59 2.22
N MET A 198 -24.82 16.87 2.18
CA MET A 198 -24.62 17.66 3.41
C MET A 198 -24.65 19.17 3.12
N GLN A 199 -24.81 19.95 4.19
CA GLN A 199 -24.62 21.39 4.22
C GLN A 199 -23.47 21.77 5.16
N LEU A 200 -22.63 22.68 4.68
CA LEU A 200 -21.46 23.18 5.39
C LEU A 200 -21.71 24.64 5.76
N GLU A 201 -21.67 24.98 7.05
CA GLU A 201 -21.74 26.36 7.52
C GLU A 201 -20.33 26.88 7.84
N ILE A 202 -19.97 27.99 7.21
CA ILE A 202 -18.64 28.61 7.33
C ILE A 202 -18.73 30.05 7.88
N GLY A 203 -17.63 30.53 8.48
CA GLY A 203 -17.60 31.83 9.19
C GLY A 203 -17.82 33.08 8.32
N PHE A 204 -17.72 32.97 6.99
CA PHE A 204 -17.83 34.10 6.05
C PHE A 204 -18.61 33.73 4.77
N LYS A 205 -19.02 34.75 3.99
CA LYS A 205 -19.66 34.54 2.68
C LYS A 205 -18.58 34.30 1.61
N PRO A 206 -18.51 33.13 0.97
CA PRO A 206 -17.49 32.84 -0.03
C PRO A 206 -17.87 33.49 -1.37
N ASN A 207 -16.87 34.09 -2.02
CA ASN A 207 -16.95 34.60 -3.39
C ASN A 207 -16.58 33.51 -4.40
N SER A 208 -15.73 32.56 -4.01
CA SER A 208 -15.42 31.36 -4.78
C SER A 208 -15.31 30.14 -3.87
N VAL A 209 -15.70 28.99 -4.41
CA VAL A 209 -15.55 27.68 -3.77
C VAL A 209 -14.83 26.75 -4.75
N HIS A 210 -14.06 25.81 -4.22
CA HIS A 210 -13.30 24.85 -5.02
C HIS A 210 -13.30 23.50 -4.32
N VAL A 211 -13.38 22.41 -5.08
CA VAL A 211 -13.39 21.05 -4.55
C VAL A 211 -12.43 20.14 -5.32
N CYS A 212 -11.72 19.29 -4.59
CA CYS A 212 -10.86 18.25 -5.13
C CYS A 212 -11.01 17.01 -4.25
N GLU A 213 -11.71 15.99 -4.74
CA GLU A 213 -12.06 14.78 -3.96
C GLU A 213 -12.80 15.16 -2.67
N ASP A 214 -12.25 14.82 -1.51
CA ASP A 214 -12.73 15.11 -0.15
C ASP A 214 -12.23 16.46 0.42
N HIS A 215 -11.47 17.24 -0.36
CA HIS A 215 -10.92 18.53 0.04
C HIS A 215 -11.73 19.69 -0.52
N VAL A 216 -12.09 20.63 0.35
CA VAL A 216 -12.87 21.82 0.00
C VAL A 216 -12.10 23.08 0.37
N ALA A 217 -12.15 24.07 -0.52
CA ALA A 217 -11.62 25.40 -0.28
C ALA A 217 -12.71 26.46 -0.52
N CYS A 218 -12.85 27.36 0.44
CA CYS A 218 -13.75 28.51 0.39
C CYS A 218 -12.91 29.79 0.48
N CYS A 219 -13.15 30.73 -0.43
CA CYS A 219 -12.38 31.97 -0.50
C CYS A 219 -13.33 33.18 -0.57
N ASN A 220 -12.98 34.24 0.16
CA ASN A 220 -13.49 35.59 -0.08
C ASN A 220 -12.30 36.52 -0.41
N ASN A 221 -12.53 37.81 -0.57
CA ASN A 221 -11.44 38.74 -0.94
C ASN A 221 -10.35 38.89 0.14
N SER A 222 -10.59 38.43 1.38
CA SER A 222 -9.73 38.63 2.54
C SER A 222 -9.28 37.33 3.20
N GLU A 223 -10.00 36.23 3.03
CA GLU A 223 -9.86 35.00 3.82
C GLU A 223 -9.93 33.78 2.91
N VAL A 224 -9.06 32.82 3.18
CA VAL A 224 -9.06 31.50 2.56
C VAL A 224 -9.17 30.44 3.64
N LEU A 225 -10.12 29.52 3.47
CA LEU A 225 -10.36 28.39 4.34
C LEU A 225 -10.30 27.10 3.52
N VAL A 226 -9.42 26.18 3.89
CA VAL A 226 -9.24 24.86 3.29
C VAL A 226 -9.42 23.80 4.36
N PHE A 227 -10.28 22.83 4.10
CA PHE A 227 -10.57 21.73 5.02
C PHE A 227 -10.81 20.43 4.27
N GLN A 228 -10.60 19.32 4.98
CA GLN A 228 -10.86 17.96 4.52
C GLN A 228 -12.12 17.44 5.20
N ILE A 229 -12.99 16.79 4.44
CA ILE A 229 -14.19 16.12 4.97
C ILE A 229 -13.82 14.67 5.29
N ARG A 230 -13.85 14.29 6.57
CA ARG A 230 -13.51 12.92 7.03
C ARG A 230 -14.74 12.18 7.51
N GLN A 231 -14.79 10.89 7.20
CA GLN A 231 -15.75 9.96 7.78
C GLN A 231 -15.14 9.34 9.04
N GLU A 232 -15.84 9.41 10.16
CA GLU A 232 -15.45 8.72 11.39
C GLU A 232 -15.81 7.23 11.21
N ALA A 233 -14.79 6.36 11.18
CA ALA A 233 -15.03 4.93 11.17
C ALA A 233 -15.46 4.52 12.59
N GLU A 234 -16.57 3.79 12.71
CA GLU A 234 -16.92 3.12 13.96
C GLU A 234 -15.74 2.25 14.39
N THR A 235 -14.98 2.71 15.38
CA THR A 235 -14.14 1.84 16.18
C THR A 235 -15.08 0.79 16.75
N ILE A 236 -14.96 -0.44 16.26
CA ILE A 236 -15.62 -1.60 16.85
C ILE A 236 -15.28 -1.57 18.34
N LYS A 237 -16.24 -1.14 19.18
CA LYS A 237 -16.21 -1.31 20.62
C LYS A 237 -16.39 -2.80 20.92
N SER A 238 -15.38 -3.60 20.59
CA SER A 238 -15.25 -4.97 21.06
C SER A 238 -14.15 -4.98 22.09
N LEU A 239 -14.53 -5.38 23.31
CA LEU A 239 -13.73 -5.50 24.54
C LEU A 239 -13.71 -4.25 25.42
N GLU A 240 -14.88 -3.93 25.99
CA GLU A 240 -15.03 -3.56 27.40
C GLU A 240 -16.52 -3.64 27.80
N THR A 241 -17.07 -4.86 27.73
CA THR A 241 -18.28 -5.23 28.49
C THR A 241 -17.99 -6.51 29.22
N ALA A 242 -17.22 -6.38 30.30
CA ALA A 242 -17.29 -7.21 31.48
C ALA A 242 -16.55 -6.47 32.60
N GLU A 243 -17.24 -5.55 33.28
CA GLU A 243 -17.42 -5.61 34.74
C GLU A 243 -18.22 -4.41 35.27
N ALA A 244 -19.26 -4.77 36.00
CA ALA A 244 -19.86 -4.05 37.12
C ALA A 244 -20.60 -2.71 36.84
N THR A 245 -21.88 -2.87 36.51
CA THR A 245 -22.94 -2.17 37.25
C THR A 245 -22.84 -2.47 38.75
N THR A 246 -22.55 -1.47 39.57
CA THR A 246 -23.28 -1.25 40.84
C THR A 246 -23.42 0.24 41.11
N THR A 247 -24.66 0.66 41.27
CA THR A 247 -25.12 2.00 41.62
C THR A 247 -24.88 2.31 43.10
N GLY A 248 -24.50 3.55 43.42
CA GLY A 248 -24.51 4.06 44.79
C GLY A 248 -24.40 5.59 44.85
N SER A 249 -25.55 6.28 44.89
CA SER A 249 -25.65 7.72 45.12
C SER A 249 -25.21 8.11 46.54
N GLN A 250 -24.32 9.10 46.70
CA GLN A 250 -24.38 10.05 47.82
C GLN A 250 -23.94 11.46 47.41
N LYS A 251 -24.87 12.41 47.56
CA LYS A 251 -24.60 13.85 47.70
C LYS A 251 -23.72 14.09 48.93
N LYS A 252 -22.68 14.92 48.83
CA LYS A 252 -22.42 16.04 49.76
C LYS A 252 -21.14 16.82 49.46
N LYS A 253 -21.33 18.14 49.39
CA LYS A 253 -20.53 19.23 49.98
C LYS A 253 -19.07 19.42 49.54
N GLN A 254 -18.85 20.59 48.93
CA GLN A 254 -17.70 21.44 49.16
C GLN A 254 -17.18 21.34 50.60
N VAL A 255 -15.93 20.93 50.74
CA VAL A 255 -15.08 21.29 51.88
C VAL A 255 -13.80 21.83 51.28
N ALA A 256 -13.64 23.15 51.39
CA ALA A 256 -12.33 23.77 51.32
C ALA A 256 -11.51 23.26 52.51
N MET A 257 -10.34 22.67 52.26
CA MET A 257 -9.34 22.47 53.29
C MET A 257 -8.10 23.28 52.93
N ASN A 258 -7.85 24.26 53.80
CA ASN A 258 -6.60 24.97 53.90
C ASN A 258 -5.44 24.00 54.09
N ILE A 259 -4.38 24.28 53.33
CA ILE A 259 -3.03 23.76 53.46
C ILE A 259 -2.47 24.23 54.82
N PRO A 260 -1.86 23.34 55.64
CA PRO A 260 -0.84 23.74 56.59
C PRO A 260 0.52 23.71 55.89
N GLU A 261 1.20 24.84 55.95
CA GLU A 261 2.63 24.98 55.68
C GLU A 261 3.44 24.03 56.55
N SER A 262 4.24 23.17 55.93
CA SER A 262 5.67 22.95 56.23
C SER A 262 6.09 21.61 55.67
N ASP A 263 6.67 21.59 54.47
CA ASP A 263 7.65 20.57 54.12
C ASP A 263 8.84 21.26 53.47
N ILE A 264 9.98 21.06 54.13
CA ILE A 264 11.25 21.70 53.90
C ILE A 264 11.75 21.31 52.51
N ILE A 265 11.90 22.30 51.63
CA ILE A 265 12.62 22.18 50.36
C ILE A 265 14.10 21.97 50.71
N PRO A 266 14.78 20.91 50.23
CA PRO A 266 16.24 20.89 50.25
C PRO A 266 16.73 21.97 49.28
N ASP A 267 17.55 22.90 49.76
CA ASP A 267 18.33 23.83 48.93
C ASP A 267 19.30 23.01 48.05
N ASP A 268 18.79 22.44 46.96
CA ASP A 268 19.59 22.00 45.82
C ASP A 268 19.28 22.97 44.67
N PRO A 269 20.28 23.68 44.12
CA PRO A 269 20.09 24.57 42.98
C PRO A 269 19.59 23.88 41.70
N ASN A 270 19.40 22.55 41.71
CA ASN A 270 18.85 21.77 40.59
C ASN A 270 17.49 21.09 40.89
N TYR A 271 16.80 21.44 41.96
CA TYR A 271 15.48 20.86 42.28
C TYR A 271 14.36 21.49 41.42
N VAL A 272 13.68 20.70 40.58
CA VAL A 272 12.53 21.14 39.75
C VAL A 272 11.37 20.14 39.90
N GLN A 273 10.18 20.63 40.27
CA GLN A 273 8.95 19.84 40.51
C GLN A 273 7.94 20.02 39.37
N LEU A 274 7.33 18.93 38.89
CA LEU A 274 6.50 18.89 37.67
C LEU A 274 5.05 18.47 37.95
N ARG A 275 4.08 19.17 37.33
CA ARG A 275 2.63 18.85 37.33
C ARG A 275 2.07 19.01 35.92
N PHE A 276 1.22 18.06 35.50
CA PHE A 276 0.50 18.10 34.23
C PHE A 276 -1.02 18.20 34.48
N GLU A 277 -1.68 19.18 33.86
CA GLU A 277 -3.14 19.19 33.67
C GLU A 277 -3.40 18.80 32.20
N SER A 278 -3.80 17.55 31.99
CA SER A 278 -4.10 16.96 30.67
C SER A 278 -5.52 17.28 30.22
N ASP A 279 -5.70 17.65 28.95
CA ASP A 279 -6.87 17.24 28.16
C ASP A 279 -6.40 16.16 27.17
N GLU A 280 -7.14 15.07 27.09
CA GLU A 280 -6.73 13.75 26.62
C GLU A 280 -6.36 13.70 25.13
N SER A 281 -5.11 13.35 24.84
CA SER A 281 -4.71 12.73 23.56
C SER A 281 -3.72 11.59 23.84
N THR A 282 -4.21 10.35 23.74
CA THR A 282 -3.52 9.09 24.03
C THR A 282 -2.69 8.58 22.85
N GLU A 283 -1.70 9.35 22.37
CA GLU A 283 -0.76 8.85 21.34
C GLU A 283 0.70 9.27 21.55
N TRP A 284 1.17 9.53 22.77
CA TRP A 284 2.58 9.93 23.01
C TRP A 284 3.32 8.98 23.95
N VAL A 285 3.42 7.69 23.60
CA VAL A 285 4.13 6.68 24.44
C VAL A 285 5.45 6.16 23.84
N ASN A 286 5.86 6.55 22.63
CA ASN A 286 7.15 6.11 22.09
C ASN A 286 8.21 7.22 22.11
N ALA A 287 8.90 7.36 23.26
CA ALA A 287 9.96 8.33 23.49
C ALA A 287 11.27 7.99 22.72
N SER A 288 11.30 8.32 21.42
CA SER A 288 12.54 8.35 20.61
C SER A 288 13.45 9.53 20.97
N TRP A 289 12.86 10.64 21.41
CA TRP A 289 13.57 11.90 21.68
C TRP A 289 14.42 11.87 22.96
N GLU A 290 14.09 11.01 23.93
CA GLU A 290 14.82 10.90 25.19
C GLU A 290 16.21 10.27 24.98
N GLN A 291 16.34 9.36 24.01
CA GLN A 291 17.63 8.78 23.64
C GLN A 291 18.52 9.79 22.92
N GLU A 292 17.96 10.63 22.03
CA GLU A 292 18.70 11.71 21.38
C GLU A 292 19.16 12.77 22.38
N LEU A 293 18.32 13.18 23.33
CA LEU A 293 18.74 14.12 24.38
C LEU A 293 19.84 13.56 25.27
N LYS A 294 19.85 12.23 25.56
CA LYS A 294 20.92 11.57 26.33
C LYS A 294 22.27 11.57 25.60
N THR A 295 22.30 11.80 24.30
CA THR A 295 23.56 11.96 23.55
C THR A 295 24.16 13.37 23.64
N VAL A 296 23.34 14.36 24.00
CA VAL A 296 23.73 15.78 24.02
C VAL A 296 23.83 16.34 25.45
N LEU A 297 22.98 15.86 26.37
CA LEU A 297 22.90 16.33 27.75
C LEU A 297 23.58 15.35 28.71
N HIS A 298 24.21 15.90 29.76
CA HIS A 298 24.86 15.09 30.79
C HIS A 298 23.84 14.20 31.53
N PRO A 299 24.19 12.97 31.97
CA PRO A 299 23.25 12.04 32.60
C PRO A 299 22.52 12.60 33.84
N SER A 300 23.10 13.59 34.52
CA SER A 300 22.52 14.28 35.67
C SER A 300 21.43 15.30 35.31
N CYS A 301 21.27 15.63 34.02
CA CYS A 301 20.21 16.51 33.53
C CYS A 301 18.88 15.75 33.33
N PHE A 302 18.86 14.43 33.56
CA PHE A 302 17.67 13.61 33.43
C PHE A 302 17.01 13.37 34.79
N PRO A 303 15.67 13.51 34.88
CA PRO A 303 14.76 13.79 33.76
C PRO A 303 14.80 15.26 33.31
N VAL A 304 14.84 15.49 31.98
CA VAL A 304 14.76 16.83 31.37
C VAL A 304 13.29 17.19 31.23
N GLU A 305 12.87 18.38 31.67
CA GLU A 305 11.52 18.87 31.42
C GLU A 305 11.51 20.04 30.41
N LEU A 306 10.62 19.96 29.42
CA LEU A 306 10.39 20.94 28.37
C LEU A 306 9.04 21.63 28.60
N SER A 307 9.06 22.89 29.04
CA SER A 307 7.86 23.72 29.09
C SER A 307 7.61 24.37 27.72
N LEU A 308 6.68 23.81 26.96
CA LEU A 308 6.09 24.50 25.82
C LEU A 308 4.84 25.22 26.31
N LYS A 309 4.82 26.55 26.20
CA LYS A 309 3.60 27.31 26.46
C LYS A 309 2.50 26.80 25.52
N PRO A 310 1.31 26.43 26.03
CA PRO A 310 0.15 26.29 25.17
C PRO A 310 -0.03 27.62 24.44
N VAL A 311 -0.29 27.59 23.14
CA VAL A 311 -0.81 28.77 22.44
C VAL A 311 -2.14 29.08 23.11
N GLY A 312 -2.11 30.05 24.04
CA GLY A 312 -3.24 30.42 24.86
C GLY A 312 -4.44 30.72 23.97
N LYS A 313 -5.64 30.43 24.48
CA LYS A 313 -6.91 30.90 23.91
C LYS A 313 -6.74 32.38 23.53
N ILE A 314 -6.56 32.64 22.24
CA ILE A 314 -6.43 34.00 21.74
C ILE A 314 -7.76 34.67 22.09
N ARG A 315 -7.71 35.74 22.90
CA ARG A 315 -8.92 36.48 23.24
C ARG A 315 -9.53 36.98 21.92
N LYS A 316 -10.85 36.88 21.76
CA LYS A 316 -11.59 37.35 20.56
C LYS A 316 -11.18 38.76 20.09
N LYS A 317 -10.67 39.60 21.00
CA LYS A 317 -10.19 40.97 20.76
C LYS A 317 -8.77 41.07 20.19
N ASP A 318 -7.92 40.05 20.38
CA ASP A 318 -6.54 40.01 19.86
C ASP A 318 -6.48 39.34 18.45
N LEU A 319 -7.56 38.67 18.04
CA LEU A 319 -7.74 38.07 16.70
C LEU A 319 -8.05 39.10 15.60
N GLU A 320 -8.54 40.28 15.95
CA GLU A 320 -8.85 41.35 14.99
C GLU A 320 -7.60 42.14 14.56
N ASP A 321 -6.44 41.92 15.21
CA ASP A 321 -5.27 42.80 15.08
C ASP A 321 -4.00 42.14 14.49
N SER A 322 -4.05 40.87 14.07
CA SER A 322 -2.88 40.15 13.47
C SER A 322 -3.22 39.39 12.18
N ASP A 323 -2.22 39.20 11.31
CA ASP A 323 -2.29 38.29 10.15
C ASP A 323 -2.42 36.84 10.65
N VAL A 324 -3.65 36.39 10.90
CA VAL A 324 -3.91 35.05 11.42
C VAL A 324 -3.68 34.02 10.31
N ILE A 325 -2.69 33.15 10.52
CA ILE A 325 -2.48 31.92 9.74
C ILE A 325 -2.68 30.74 10.68
N VAL A 326 -3.59 29.84 10.32
CA VAL A 326 -3.80 28.56 10.98
C VAL A 326 -3.42 27.46 10.00
N LEU A 327 -2.40 26.68 10.34
CA LEU A 327 -2.06 25.45 9.65
C LEU A 327 -2.57 24.26 10.47
N GLY A 328 -3.28 23.37 9.79
CA GLY A 328 -3.90 22.16 10.31
C GLY A 328 -2.94 20.96 10.34
N PRO A 329 -3.45 19.72 10.41
CA PRO A 329 -4.86 19.33 10.53
C PRO A 329 -5.42 19.66 11.92
N ARG A 330 -6.57 20.34 11.98
CA ARG A 330 -7.26 20.67 13.25
C ARG A 330 -8.72 20.25 13.20
N VAL A 331 -9.10 19.34 14.10
CA VAL A 331 -10.49 18.91 14.30
C VAL A 331 -11.28 19.98 15.06
N ASN A 332 -10.64 20.64 16.04
CA ASN A 332 -11.22 21.76 16.80
C ASN A 332 -10.48 23.07 16.50
N PRO A 333 -10.73 23.71 15.34
CA PRO A 333 -10.13 24.99 14.98
C PRO A 333 -10.74 26.16 15.80
N PRO A 334 -10.08 27.33 15.86
CA PRO A 334 -10.67 28.56 16.38
C PRO A 334 -12.03 28.88 15.73
N ASP A 335 -12.94 29.52 16.48
CA ASP A 335 -14.31 29.85 16.04
C ASP A 335 -14.36 30.54 14.66
N VAL A 336 -13.35 31.35 14.32
CA VAL A 336 -13.28 32.09 13.04
C VAL A 336 -13.16 31.17 11.82
N CYS A 337 -12.55 29.99 11.99
CA CYS A 337 -12.33 29.01 10.93
C CYS A 337 -13.06 27.68 11.16
N LYS A 338 -14.01 27.65 12.11
CA LYS A 338 -14.82 26.45 12.37
C LYS A 338 -15.80 26.21 11.21
N VAL A 339 -15.91 24.95 10.82
CA VAL A 339 -16.87 24.48 9.81
C VAL A 339 -17.87 23.57 10.51
N ALA A 340 -19.15 23.92 10.49
CA ALA A 340 -20.20 23.03 10.96
C ALA A 340 -20.72 22.20 9.80
N VAL A 341 -20.84 20.89 10.00
CA VAL A 341 -21.34 19.94 9.00
C VAL A 341 -22.71 19.46 9.44
N THR A 342 -23.70 19.54 8.55
CA THR A 342 -25.05 18.99 8.75
C THR A 342 -25.35 18.03 7.61
N VAL A 343 -25.41 16.73 7.90
CA VAL A 343 -25.74 15.69 6.93
C VAL A 343 -27.23 15.73 6.61
N ASP A 344 -27.61 15.54 5.35
CA ASP A 344 -29.00 15.59 4.92
C ASP A 344 -29.72 14.28 5.31
N PRO A 345 -30.82 14.33 6.10
CA PRO A 345 -31.52 13.14 6.58
C PRO A 345 -32.17 12.30 5.48
N ASP A 346 -32.46 12.89 4.32
CA ASP A 346 -33.14 12.22 3.19
C ASP A 346 -32.16 11.49 2.25
N THR A 347 -30.88 11.38 2.63
CA THR A 347 -29.83 10.75 1.80
C THR A 347 -29.94 9.22 1.86
N ASP A 348 -30.21 8.57 0.72
CA ASP A 348 -30.26 7.11 0.55
C ASP A 348 -28.86 6.48 0.50
N LEU A 349 -27.81 7.29 0.30
CA LEU A 349 -26.45 6.81 0.06
C LEU A 349 -25.82 6.12 1.29
N VAL A 350 -26.10 6.52 2.55
CA VAL A 350 -25.57 5.85 3.76
C VAL A 350 -26.38 6.22 5.04
N SER A 351 -26.95 5.24 5.75
CA SER A 351 -27.79 5.44 6.96
C SER A 351 -27.03 5.66 8.29
N SER A 352 -25.74 6.03 8.27
CA SER A 352 -24.91 6.19 9.50
C SER A 352 -23.65 7.04 9.30
N LEU A 353 -23.70 8.07 8.44
CA LEU A 353 -22.52 8.88 8.12
C LEU A 353 -22.21 9.92 9.23
N GLU A 354 -21.31 9.60 10.16
CA GLU A 354 -20.67 10.61 11.02
C GLU A 354 -19.53 11.27 10.24
N VAL A 355 -19.71 12.54 9.91
CA VAL A 355 -18.76 13.32 9.11
C VAL A 355 -18.27 14.52 9.90
N SER A 356 -16.95 14.69 9.96
CA SER A 356 -16.31 15.86 10.56
C SER A 356 -15.43 16.60 9.54
N ALA A 357 -15.34 17.93 9.71
CA ALA A 357 -14.50 18.78 8.88
C ALA A 357 -13.18 19.08 9.60
N VAL A 358 -12.07 18.67 9.01
CA VAL A 358 -10.72 18.91 9.53
C VAL A 358 -10.10 20.09 8.80
N VAL A 359 -9.87 21.20 9.49
CA VAL A 359 -9.27 22.40 8.89
C VAL A 359 -7.79 22.17 8.62
N LEU A 360 -7.36 22.41 7.38
CA LEU A 360 -5.98 22.25 6.91
C LEU A 360 -5.25 23.58 6.78
N LEU A 361 -5.93 24.62 6.28
CA LEU A 361 -5.36 25.94 6.11
C LEU A 361 -6.45 27.00 6.33
N TYR A 362 -6.20 27.95 7.21
CA TYR A 362 -6.94 29.21 7.24
C TYR A 362 -5.95 30.36 7.20
N ARG A 363 -6.22 31.37 6.38
CA ARG A 363 -5.38 32.56 6.29
C ARG A 363 -6.20 33.81 5.98
N ASN A 364 -5.94 34.87 6.74
CA ASN A 364 -6.44 36.21 6.47
C ASN A 364 -5.36 37.06 5.74
N PHE A 365 -5.78 37.86 4.76
CA PHE A 365 -4.96 38.64 3.82
C PHE A 365 -5.14 40.17 3.97
N ASN A 366 -5.85 40.65 5.01
CA ASN A 366 -6.28 42.05 5.16
C ASN A 366 -5.16 43.10 5.29
N ARG A 367 -3.94 42.78 5.76
CA ARG A 367 -2.90 43.81 6.04
C ARG A 367 -1.71 43.85 5.05
N ASP A 368 -1.13 42.71 4.66
CA ASP A 368 0.19 42.71 4.00
C ASP A 368 0.23 42.26 2.52
N SER A 369 -0.79 41.56 2.02
CA SER A 369 -0.75 40.90 0.70
C SER A 369 -1.69 41.47 -0.36
N GLY A 370 -2.67 42.28 0.04
CA GLY A 370 -3.79 42.66 -0.82
C GLY A 370 -4.84 41.54 -0.94
N PRO A 371 -5.98 41.80 -1.60
CA PRO A 371 -7.08 40.86 -1.63
C PRO A 371 -6.70 39.56 -2.35
N VAL A 372 -7.33 38.46 -1.90
CA VAL A 372 -7.25 37.15 -2.57
C VAL A 372 -7.86 37.31 -3.95
N MET A 373 -7.05 37.02 -4.97
CA MET A 373 -7.45 37.18 -6.37
C MET A 373 -7.82 35.85 -7.03
N ALA A 374 -7.17 34.76 -6.63
CA ALA A 374 -7.34 33.45 -7.24
C ALA A 374 -6.91 32.32 -6.30
N PHE A 375 -7.59 31.19 -6.42
CA PHE A 375 -7.25 29.93 -5.76
C PHE A 375 -7.19 28.81 -6.79
N HIS A 376 -6.18 27.93 -6.70
CA HIS A 376 -6.04 26.78 -7.58
C HIS A 376 -5.63 25.52 -6.82
N TRP A 377 -6.29 24.41 -7.15
CA TRP A 377 -5.88 23.07 -6.74
C TRP A 377 -4.75 22.53 -7.62
N MET A 378 -3.83 21.78 -7.01
CA MET A 378 -2.73 21.09 -7.69
C MET A 378 -2.66 19.63 -7.21
N PRO A 379 -3.56 18.76 -7.70
CA PRO A 379 -3.53 17.34 -7.37
C PRO A 379 -2.47 16.60 -8.19
N TYR A 380 -1.78 15.65 -7.54
CA TYR A 380 -0.78 14.79 -8.17
C TYR A 380 -1.23 13.34 -8.12
N TYR A 381 -1.82 12.89 -9.23
CA TYR A 381 -2.22 11.50 -9.43
C TYR A 381 -1.06 10.71 -10.07
N VAL A 382 -0.73 9.54 -9.53
CA VAL A 382 0.29 8.63 -10.07
C VAL A 382 -0.38 7.45 -10.77
N ASN A 383 -0.10 7.28 -12.05
CA ASN A 383 -0.55 6.12 -12.82
C ASN A 383 0.44 4.96 -12.66
N ASP A 384 0.24 4.14 -11.63
CA ASP A 384 1.01 2.91 -11.38
C ASP A 384 0.55 1.70 -12.25
N SER A 385 -0.42 1.89 -13.15
CA SER A 385 -1.03 0.77 -13.88
C SER A 385 -0.10 0.18 -14.94
N MET A 386 0.23 -1.10 -14.77
CA MET A 386 0.80 -1.97 -15.80
C MET A 386 -0.21 -2.38 -16.88
N ALA A 387 -1.50 -2.02 -16.72
CA ALA A 387 -2.57 -2.39 -17.64
C ALA A 387 -2.89 -1.25 -18.61
N HIS A 388 -2.99 -1.60 -19.89
CA HIS A 388 -3.40 -0.70 -20.96
C HIS A 388 -4.77 -0.05 -20.62
N PRO A 389 -4.98 1.25 -20.85
CA PRO A 389 -6.24 1.95 -20.52
C PRO A 389 -7.50 1.26 -21.07
N LEU A 390 -7.38 0.62 -22.23
CA LEU A 390 -8.44 -0.20 -22.84
C LEU A 390 -8.79 -1.45 -22.02
N THR A 391 -7.81 -2.11 -21.40
CA THR A 391 -8.04 -3.29 -20.55
C THR A 391 -8.76 -2.91 -19.25
N GLU A 392 -8.43 -1.73 -18.69
CA GLU A 392 -9.11 -1.18 -17.53
C GLU A 392 -10.53 -0.73 -17.89
N ALA A 393 -10.73 -0.11 -19.07
CA ALA A 393 -12.05 0.26 -19.60
C ALA A 393 -12.93 -0.94 -19.97
N MET A 394 -12.34 -2.09 -20.32
CA MET A 394 -13.05 -3.35 -20.57
C MET A 394 -13.43 -4.08 -19.28
N SER A 395 -12.86 -3.69 -18.12
CA SER A 395 -13.30 -4.20 -16.83
C SER A 395 -14.56 -3.45 -16.38
N ASN A 396 -15.74 -4.00 -16.70
CA ASN A 396 -17.03 -3.48 -16.23
C ASN A 396 -17.25 -3.69 -14.71
N ALA A 397 -16.19 -3.77 -13.92
CA ALA A 397 -16.27 -3.98 -12.49
C ALA A 397 -16.58 -2.64 -11.80
N PRO A 398 -17.70 -2.49 -11.08
CA PRO A 398 -17.95 -1.31 -10.26
C PRO A 398 -16.88 -1.26 -9.18
N LYS A 399 -15.91 -0.34 -9.31
CA LYS A 399 -14.95 -0.05 -8.26
C LYS A 399 -15.69 0.73 -7.18
N THR A 400 -16.07 0.06 -6.10
CA THR A 400 -16.66 0.69 -4.92
C THR A 400 -15.63 1.65 -4.33
N ALA A 401 -15.85 2.96 -4.48
CA ALA A 401 -15.10 3.97 -3.76
C ALA A 401 -15.30 3.77 -2.25
N SER A 402 -14.24 3.87 -1.45
CA SER A 402 -14.30 3.68 0.01
C SER A 402 -15.12 4.75 0.74
N PHE A 403 -15.29 5.92 0.10
CA PHE A 403 -16.07 7.05 0.58
C PHE A 403 -16.78 7.73 -0.59
N VAL A 404 -17.95 8.30 -0.34
CA VAL A 404 -18.87 8.84 -1.36
C VAL A 404 -18.28 10.03 -2.15
N LEU A 405 -17.33 10.77 -1.57
CA LEU A 405 -16.66 11.89 -2.25
C LEU A 405 -15.42 11.48 -3.07
N HIS A 406 -14.98 10.22 -2.98
CA HIS A 406 -13.78 9.75 -3.68
C HIS A 406 -14.11 9.29 -5.10
N SER A 407 -13.34 9.78 -6.07
CA SER A 407 -13.37 9.28 -7.43
C SER A 407 -12.76 7.87 -7.54
N GLY A 408 -13.03 7.16 -8.64
CA GLY A 408 -12.42 5.86 -8.92
C GLY A 408 -10.89 5.90 -9.08
N ILE A 409 -10.29 7.09 -9.18
CA ILE A 409 -8.84 7.30 -9.24
C ILE A 409 -8.27 7.90 -7.94
N PHE A 410 -9.06 8.08 -6.89
CA PHE A 410 -8.61 8.63 -5.61
C PHE A 410 -7.41 7.87 -5.04
N THR A 411 -7.37 6.55 -5.19
CA THR A 411 -6.24 5.70 -4.74
C THR A 411 -4.91 6.05 -5.43
N LYS A 412 -4.97 6.76 -6.57
CA LYS A 412 -3.80 7.26 -7.30
C LYS A 412 -3.35 8.64 -6.83
N LEU A 413 -4.16 9.38 -6.07
CA LEU A 413 -3.78 10.69 -5.53
C LEU A 413 -2.69 10.51 -4.46
N ARG A 414 -1.48 11.02 -4.72
CA ARG A 414 -0.35 10.88 -3.78
C ARG A 414 -0.10 12.14 -2.96
N THR A 415 -0.36 13.31 -3.52
CA THR A 415 -0.25 14.58 -2.81
C THR A 415 -1.20 15.61 -3.40
N LEU A 416 -1.66 16.53 -2.55
CA LEU A 416 -2.46 17.68 -2.92
C LEU A 416 -1.73 18.94 -2.48
N ALA A 417 -1.71 19.94 -3.35
CA ALA A 417 -1.26 21.27 -3.02
C ALA A 417 -2.30 22.30 -3.46
N CYS A 418 -2.22 23.50 -2.88
CA CYS A 418 -3.03 24.63 -3.30
C CYS A 418 -2.19 25.89 -3.45
N LEU A 419 -2.54 26.68 -4.45
CA LEU A 419 -1.99 28.00 -4.68
C LEU A 419 -3.04 29.05 -4.31
N VAL A 420 -2.68 29.95 -3.40
CA VAL A 420 -3.46 31.15 -3.08
C VAL A 420 -2.73 32.36 -3.63
N SER A 421 -3.33 33.05 -4.59
CA SER A 421 -2.76 34.26 -5.16
C SER A 421 -3.40 35.52 -4.58
N SER A 422 -2.56 36.54 -4.40
CA SER A 422 -2.90 37.92 -4.09
C SER A 422 -2.31 38.82 -5.17
N GLY A 423 -2.75 40.09 -5.24
CA GLY A 423 -2.36 40.99 -6.34
C GLY A 423 -0.85 41.08 -6.62
N LYS A 424 0.03 40.93 -5.62
CA LYS A 424 1.50 40.99 -5.83
C LYS A 424 2.24 39.69 -5.54
N ARG A 425 1.57 38.69 -4.94
CA ARG A 425 2.24 37.47 -4.44
C ARG A 425 1.36 36.24 -4.60
N GLY A 426 1.97 35.13 -5.00
CA GLY A 426 1.35 33.79 -4.96
C GLY A 426 1.93 32.96 -3.83
N TYR A 427 1.10 32.28 -3.05
CA TYR A 427 1.48 31.43 -1.93
C TYR A 427 1.12 29.97 -2.23
N LEU A 428 2.12 29.09 -2.30
CA LEU A 428 1.94 27.68 -2.60
C LEU A 428 2.08 26.83 -1.35
N TYR A 429 1.01 26.14 -0.99
CA TYR A 429 0.94 25.26 0.18
C TYR A 429 0.87 23.80 -0.27
N ARG A 430 1.68 22.94 0.34
CA ARG A 430 1.54 21.49 0.23
C ARG A 430 0.64 21.02 1.37
N LEU A 431 -0.42 20.28 1.05
CA LEU A 431 -1.39 19.73 2.00
C LEU A 431 -1.07 18.25 2.25
N SER A 432 0.05 18.00 2.92
CA SER A 432 0.40 16.68 3.45
C SER A 432 -0.24 16.50 4.84
N ASP A 433 0.14 15.44 5.58
CA ASP A 433 -0.25 15.24 6.99
C ASP A 433 0.00 16.49 7.84
N ILE A 434 1.01 17.28 7.48
CA ILE A 434 1.26 18.63 8.01
C ILE A 434 1.30 19.61 6.84
N PRO A 435 0.27 20.45 6.66
CA PRO A 435 0.26 21.57 5.72
C PRO A 435 1.45 22.52 5.90
N GLN A 436 2.17 22.78 4.81
CA GLN A 436 3.37 23.62 4.81
C GLN A 436 3.38 24.62 3.65
N LEU A 437 3.82 25.85 3.91
CA LEU A 437 4.09 26.84 2.87
C LEU A 437 5.41 26.50 2.16
N VAL A 438 5.31 26.01 0.93
CA VAL A 438 6.47 25.56 0.13
C VAL A 438 7.11 26.73 -0.62
N SER A 439 6.28 27.60 -1.22
CA SER A 439 6.80 28.69 -2.06
C SER A 439 5.98 29.97 -2.02
N ILE A 440 6.67 31.09 -2.31
CA ILE A 440 6.09 32.43 -2.43
C ILE A 440 6.61 33.00 -3.75
N TYR A 441 5.70 33.24 -4.70
CA TYR A 441 5.96 33.90 -5.96
C TYR A 441 5.79 35.39 -5.77
N ARG A 442 6.71 36.19 -6.34
CA ARG A 442 6.63 37.65 -6.32
C ARG A 442 6.46 38.13 -7.75
N TYR A 443 5.28 38.68 -8.04
CA TYR A 443 4.95 39.21 -9.35
C TYR A 443 5.63 40.56 -9.57
N SER A 444 6.05 40.84 -10.80
CA SER A 444 6.76 42.09 -11.11
C SER A 444 5.86 43.31 -10.96
N LYS A 445 4.57 43.15 -11.28
CA LYS A 445 3.49 44.12 -11.17
C LYS A 445 2.24 43.44 -10.60
N GLU A 446 1.19 44.24 -10.37
CA GLU A 446 -0.09 43.71 -9.91
C GLU A 446 -0.68 42.74 -10.93
N ALA A 447 -0.99 41.53 -10.48
CA ALA A 447 -1.57 40.46 -11.25
C ALA A 447 -3.08 40.68 -11.37
N LYS A 448 -3.60 40.50 -12.59
CA LYS A 448 -5.04 40.53 -12.91
C LYS A 448 -5.66 39.14 -12.81
N SER A 449 -4.94 38.14 -13.30
CA SER A 449 -5.35 36.74 -13.30
C SER A 449 -4.13 35.85 -13.13
N VAL A 450 -4.32 34.67 -12.58
CA VAL A 450 -3.28 33.65 -12.44
C VAL A 450 -3.86 32.32 -12.90
N ALA A 451 -3.05 31.51 -13.56
CA ALA A 451 -3.35 30.13 -13.90
C ALA A 451 -2.15 29.25 -13.54
N VAL A 452 -2.40 28.01 -13.15
CA VAL A 452 -1.33 27.08 -12.75
C VAL A 452 -1.59 25.72 -13.38
N ASP A 453 -0.51 25.05 -13.77
CA ASP A 453 -0.51 23.63 -14.13
C ASP A 453 0.48 22.85 -13.25
N THR A 454 0.75 21.60 -13.59
CA THR A 454 1.66 20.74 -12.82
C THR A 454 3.08 21.28 -12.69
N PHE A 455 3.56 22.06 -13.68
CA PHE A 455 4.96 22.46 -13.81
C PHE A 455 5.18 23.99 -13.83
N PHE A 456 4.15 24.75 -14.19
CA PHE A 456 4.22 26.18 -14.47
C PHE A 456 3.10 26.96 -13.76
N LEU A 457 3.48 28.14 -13.31
CA LEU A 457 2.60 29.19 -12.83
C LEU A 457 2.63 30.34 -13.83
N HIS A 458 1.48 30.74 -14.33
CA HIS A 458 1.31 31.87 -15.23
C HIS A 458 0.58 32.99 -14.51
N ALA A 459 1.23 34.13 -14.36
CA ALA A 459 0.65 35.34 -13.79
C ALA A 459 0.51 36.40 -14.88
N LEU A 460 -0.73 36.78 -15.18
CA LEU A 460 -1.02 37.90 -16.08
C LEU A 460 -1.00 39.18 -15.26
N THR A 461 0.06 39.97 -15.40
CA THR A 461 0.22 41.27 -14.75
C THR A 461 -0.16 42.41 -15.69
N ILE A 462 -0.25 43.63 -15.14
CA ILE A 462 -0.47 44.84 -15.95
C ILE A 462 0.64 45.03 -17.01
N ALA A 463 1.83 44.49 -16.79
CA ALA A 463 2.96 44.59 -17.73
C ALA A 463 3.00 43.45 -18.77
N GLY A 464 2.29 42.34 -18.55
CA GLY A 464 2.28 41.19 -19.44
C GLY A 464 2.17 39.85 -18.70
N LEU A 465 2.43 38.76 -19.44
CA LEU A 465 2.39 37.39 -18.94
C LEU A 465 3.76 36.98 -18.38
N GLU A 466 3.80 36.68 -17.09
CA GLU A 466 4.95 36.14 -16.36
C GLU A 466 4.75 34.63 -16.15
N THR A 467 5.72 33.82 -16.56
CA THR A 467 5.70 32.36 -16.34
C THR A 467 6.82 31.95 -15.40
N TYR A 468 6.46 31.22 -14.33
CA TYR A 468 7.37 30.69 -13.33
C TYR A 468 7.30 29.17 -13.30
N THR A 469 8.40 28.51 -12.94
CA THR A 469 8.38 27.09 -12.64
C THR A 469 7.85 26.83 -11.23
N VAL A 470 7.07 25.76 -11.09
CA VAL A 470 6.54 25.29 -9.82
C VAL A 470 7.56 24.35 -9.17
N PRO A 471 7.83 24.46 -7.86
CA PRO A 471 8.68 23.49 -7.17
C PRO A 471 8.05 22.10 -7.23
N ILE A 472 8.87 21.07 -7.18
CA ILE A 472 8.36 19.71 -7.14
C ILE A 472 7.68 19.46 -5.80
N LEU A 473 6.37 19.18 -5.87
CA LEU A 473 5.54 18.95 -4.69
C LEU A 473 5.41 17.46 -4.34
N TYR A 474 5.72 16.58 -5.30
CA TYR A 474 5.73 15.12 -5.19
C TYR A 474 7.09 14.53 -5.60
N GLU A 475 7.71 13.69 -4.79
CA GLU A 475 8.99 13.04 -5.11
C GLU A 475 8.88 11.52 -4.96
N SER A 476 9.37 10.77 -5.95
CA SER A 476 9.49 9.32 -5.85
C SER A 476 10.58 8.94 -4.84
N LYS A 477 10.51 7.73 -4.25
CA LYS A 477 11.52 7.22 -3.31
C LYS A 477 12.94 7.27 -3.90
N GLU A 478 13.08 6.99 -5.19
CA GLU A 478 14.34 7.01 -5.94
C GLU A 478 15.04 8.39 -5.93
N LEU A 479 14.26 9.49 -5.86
CA LEU A 479 14.78 10.86 -5.77
C LEU A 479 15.14 11.28 -4.34
N ILE A 480 14.48 10.70 -3.35
CA ILE A 480 14.77 10.95 -1.93
C ILE A 480 16.16 10.42 -1.61
N ASP A 481 16.47 9.20 -2.07
CA ASP A 481 17.79 8.59 -1.94
C ASP A 481 18.88 9.39 -2.69
N ALA A 482 18.51 10.10 -3.75
CA ALA A 482 19.40 10.96 -4.52
C ALA A 482 19.80 12.27 -3.81
N ARG A 483 19.14 12.63 -2.69
CA ARG A 483 19.34 13.94 -2.05
C ARG A 483 20.31 13.88 -0.87
N ARG A 484 21.50 14.44 -1.10
CA ARG A 484 22.30 15.12 -0.05
C ARG A 484 22.04 16.64 0.00
N THR A 485 20.91 17.15 -0.51
CA THR A 485 20.60 18.60 -0.45
C THR A 485 19.16 18.90 0.03
N PRO A 486 18.98 19.92 0.89
CA PRO A 486 17.69 20.26 1.50
C PRO A 486 16.67 20.83 0.50
N LEU A 487 15.37 20.73 0.85
CA LEU A 487 14.27 21.36 0.09
C LEU A 487 14.33 22.90 0.21
N GLY A 488 14.63 23.58 -0.89
CA GLY A 488 14.33 25.00 -1.12
C GLY A 488 15.45 25.76 -1.85
N LYS A 489 15.19 26.84 -2.61
CA LYS A 489 14.45 26.95 -3.89
C LYS A 489 15.47 27.35 -4.99
N PRO A 490 15.10 27.29 -6.29
CA PRO A 490 14.64 28.54 -6.92
C PRO A 490 13.42 28.34 -7.84
N THR A 491 12.35 29.09 -7.60
CA THR A 491 11.20 29.23 -8.51
C THR A 491 11.57 30.19 -9.65
N VAL A 492 12.13 29.67 -10.74
CA VAL A 492 12.73 30.49 -11.79
C VAL A 492 11.62 31.11 -12.65
N MET A 493 11.69 32.42 -12.91
CA MET A 493 10.88 33.01 -13.99
C MET A 493 11.51 32.60 -15.31
N VAL A 494 10.73 31.90 -16.13
CA VAL A 494 11.20 31.32 -17.40
C VAL A 494 10.66 32.04 -18.62
N GLY A 495 9.68 32.91 -18.45
CA GLY A 495 9.17 33.74 -19.53
C GLY A 495 8.54 35.02 -19.05
N LEU A 496 8.70 36.07 -19.85
CA LEU A 496 8.03 37.35 -19.72
C LEU A 496 7.61 37.79 -21.12
N ARG A 497 6.31 37.86 -21.40
CA ARG A 497 5.77 38.30 -22.70
C ARG A 497 4.82 39.48 -22.50
N PRO A 498 5.01 40.62 -23.17
CA PRO A 498 4.08 41.74 -23.06
C PRO A 498 2.75 41.39 -23.74
N PHE A 499 1.65 41.61 -23.04
CA PHE A 499 0.30 41.56 -23.60
C PHE A 499 -0.47 42.78 -23.12
N LEU A 500 -1.26 43.39 -24.00
CA LEU A 500 -2.07 44.57 -23.70
C LEU A 500 -3.55 44.19 -23.65
N GLY A 501 -4.30 44.85 -22.77
CA GLY A 501 -5.76 44.73 -22.72
C GLY A 501 -6.32 43.38 -22.23
N LEU A 502 -5.50 42.42 -21.80
CA LEU A 502 -5.99 41.14 -21.29
C LEU A 502 -6.59 41.25 -19.87
N LYS A 503 -7.63 40.44 -19.60
CA LYS A 503 -8.34 40.39 -18.30
C LYS A 503 -8.30 39.01 -17.65
N THR A 504 -8.52 37.94 -18.42
CA THR A 504 -8.75 36.60 -17.89
C THR A 504 -7.72 35.60 -18.41
N LEU A 505 -7.26 34.68 -17.55
CA LEU A 505 -6.49 33.50 -17.91
C LEU A 505 -7.31 32.24 -17.62
N LEU A 506 -7.20 31.24 -18.50
CA LEU A 506 -7.77 29.91 -18.31
C LEU A 506 -6.75 28.86 -18.75
N MET A 507 -6.53 27.84 -17.91
CA MET A 507 -5.66 26.71 -18.25
C MET A 507 -6.50 25.52 -18.74
N SER A 508 -6.19 25.05 -19.94
CA SER A 508 -6.60 23.75 -20.49
C SER A 508 -5.49 22.72 -20.24
N ASP A 509 -5.75 21.44 -20.51
CA ASP A 509 -4.74 20.38 -20.39
C ASP A 509 -3.49 20.64 -21.24
N GLN A 510 -3.60 21.37 -22.36
CA GLN A 510 -2.47 21.66 -23.26
C GLN A 510 -2.31 23.15 -23.64
N HIS A 511 -3.29 23.99 -23.35
CA HIS A 511 -3.30 25.37 -23.81
C HIS A 511 -3.53 26.35 -22.66
N LEU A 512 -2.82 27.48 -22.69
CA LEU A 512 -3.14 28.63 -21.88
C LEU A 512 -3.96 29.61 -22.71
N VAL A 513 -5.23 29.80 -22.34
CA VAL A 513 -6.17 30.68 -23.02
C VAL A 513 -6.23 32.04 -22.31
N MET A 514 -6.20 33.11 -23.10
CA MET A 514 -6.24 34.50 -22.64
C MET A 514 -7.32 35.27 -23.38
N ALA A 515 -8.08 36.09 -22.66
CA ALA A 515 -9.14 36.92 -23.23
C ALA A 515 -8.87 38.42 -23.06
N SER A 516 -9.06 39.18 -24.14
CA SER A 516 -9.01 40.64 -24.14
C SER A 516 -10.25 41.25 -23.50
N ALA A 517 -10.08 42.33 -22.74
CA ALA A 517 -11.16 43.21 -22.34
C ALA A 517 -11.64 44.04 -23.54
N ALA A 518 -12.94 44.27 -23.65
CA ALA A 518 -13.45 45.31 -24.53
C ALA A 518 -12.91 46.67 -24.07
N ALA A 519 -12.35 47.46 -24.99
CA ALA A 519 -11.94 48.83 -24.67
C ALA A 519 -13.20 49.67 -24.36
N ASP A 520 -13.12 50.48 -23.30
CA ASP A 520 -14.14 51.50 -22.99
C ASP A 520 -14.03 52.73 -23.90
N ASP A 521 -12.93 52.88 -24.66
CA ASP A 521 -12.62 54.05 -25.48
C ASP A 521 -13.18 53.98 -26.92
N ALA A 522 -14.46 53.60 -27.07
CA ALA A 522 -15.17 53.75 -28.34
C ALA A 522 -15.87 55.11 -28.43
N VAL A 523 -15.11 56.22 -28.46
CA VAL A 523 -15.67 57.54 -28.78
C VAL A 523 -15.22 58.06 -30.15
N THR A 524 -14.30 57.42 -30.86
CA THR A 524 -13.75 58.01 -32.11
C THR A 524 -13.44 57.04 -33.26
N SER A 525 -14.38 56.16 -33.63
CA SER A 525 -14.38 55.60 -34.99
C SER A 525 -15.78 55.21 -35.45
N GLN A 526 -16.32 55.98 -36.40
CA GLN A 526 -17.64 55.81 -37.05
C GLN A 526 -17.67 54.70 -38.10
N GLU A 527 -16.93 53.61 -37.91
CA GLU A 527 -17.05 52.42 -38.76
C GLU A 527 -17.44 51.22 -37.89
N ALA A 528 -18.66 50.74 -38.12
CA ALA A 528 -19.31 49.69 -37.36
C ALA A 528 -18.65 48.33 -37.64
N THR A 529 -17.66 47.96 -36.84
CA THR A 529 -17.24 46.57 -36.65
C THR A 529 -18.00 46.02 -35.45
N GLU A 530 -18.72 44.91 -35.60
CA GLU A 530 -19.42 44.24 -34.50
C GLU A 530 -18.48 44.06 -33.29
N PRO A 531 -18.96 44.26 -32.05
CA PRO A 531 -18.08 44.26 -30.90
C PRO A 531 -17.64 42.84 -30.58
N SER A 532 -16.37 42.52 -30.81
CA SER A 532 -15.85 41.15 -30.75
C SER A 532 -14.70 41.00 -29.75
N CYS A 533 -14.76 40.00 -28.85
CA CYS A 533 -13.65 39.68 -27.94
C CYS A 533 -12.57 38.85 -28.66
N THR A 534 -11.29 39.21 -28.48
CA THR A 534 -10.16 38.47 -29.01
C THR A 534 -9.62 37.48 -27.96
N LEU A 535 -9.47 36.22 -28.38
CA LEU A 535 -8.91 35.14 -27.58
C LEU A 535 -7.56 34.71 -28.15
N TYR A 536 -6.61 34.53 -27.26
CA TYR A 536 -5.29 33.97 -27.56
C TYR A 536 -5.20 32.59 -26.93
N SER A 537 -4.82 31.58 -27.71
CA SER A 537 -4.52 30.24 -27.23
C SER A 537 -3.02 29.99 -27.40
N LEU A 538 -2.32 29.79 -26.28
CA LEU A 538 -0.89 29.47 -26.28
C LEU A 538 -0.71 27.97 -26.03
N MET A 539 -0.16 27.25 -26.99
CA MET A 539 0.14 25.83 -26.81
C MET A 539 1.37 25.65 -25.92
N LYS A 540 1.23 24.85 -24.87
CA LYS A 540 2.32 24.58 -23.92
C LYS A 540 3.37 23.62 -24.52
N PRO A 541 4.65 23.77 -24.17
CA PRO A 541 5.67 22.81 -24.57
C PRO A 541 5.51 21.49 -23.82
N SER A 542 5.96 20.40 -24.45
CA SER A 542 6.24 19.17 -23.72
C SER A 542 7.40 19.40 -22.73
N VAL A 543 7.48 18.56 -21.68
CA VAL A 543 8.51 18.74 -20.63
C VAL A 543 9.91 18.50 -21.19
N ASP A 544 10.04 17.58 -22.14
CA ASP A 544 11.25 17.32 -22.94
C ASP A 544 11.67 18.54 -23.78
N GLN A 545 10.76 19.13 -24.56
CA GLN A 545 11.05 20.35 -25.32
C GLN A 545 11.47 21.50 -24.41
N PHE A 546 10.74 21.70 -23.31
CA PHE A 546 11.08 22.73 -22.33
C PHE A 546 12.46 22.51 -21.70
N PHE A 547 12.85 21.26 -21.41
CA PHE A 547 14.18 20.94 -20.91
C PHE A 547 15.28 21.33 -21.92
N LEU A 548 15.07 21.04 -23.21
CA LEU A 548 16.00 21.41 -24.26
C LEU A 548 16.16 22.93 -24.36
N ASP A 549 15.04 23.66 -24.36
CA ASP A 549 15.03 25.13 -24.39
C ASP A 549 15.69 25.74 -23.13
N LEU A 550 15.47 25.12 -21.97
CA LEU A 550 16.10 25.50 -20.70
C LEU A 550 17.61 25.28 -20.73
N LYS A 551 18.04 24.14 -21.27
CA LYS A 551 19.46 23.78 -21.43
C LYS A 551 20.16 24.74 -22.40
N GLU A 552 19.52 25.08 -23.51
CA GLU A 552 20.05 26.05 -24.48
C GLU A 552 20.16 27.45 -23.87
N ALA A 553 19.12 27.93 -23.19
CA ALA A 553 19.17 29.21 -22.49
C ALA A 553 20.26 29.25 -21.41
N ALA A 554 20.45 28.15 -20.68
CA ALA A 554 21.48 28.03 -19.66
C ALA A 554 22.89 27.91 -20.26
N SER A 555 23.06 27.26 -21.42
CA SER A 555 24.38 27.06 -22.04
C SER A 555 25.00 28.37 -22.51
N MET A 556 24.18 29.36 -22.89
CA MET A 556 24.63 30.72 -23.25
C MET A 556 25.34 31.45 -22.11
N ARG A 557 25.12 31.05 -20.85
CA ARG A 557 25.74 31.65 -19.65
C ARG A 557 26.74 30.73 -18.96
N LYS A 558 27.08 29.60 -19.60
CA LYS A 558 27.88 28.53 -18.98
C LYS A 558 29.30 28.98 -18.62
N ASP A 559 29.89 29.83 -19.46
CA ASP A 559 31.26 30.32 -19.27
C ASP A 559 31.33 31.40 -18.17
N ASP A 560 30.23 32.10 -17.90
CA ASP A 560 30.14 33.13 -16.86
C ASP A 560 29.82 32.55 -15.48
N ASP A 561 28.90 31.57 -15.40
CA ASP A 561 28.47 30.96 -14.15
C ASP A 561 28.08 29.47 -14.33
N LEU A 562 29.09 28.60 -14.17
CA LEU A 562 28.93 27.16 -14.22
C LEU A 562 27.94 26.61 -13.18
N LEU A 563 27.87 27.22 -11.99
CA LEU A 563 26.98 26.77 -10.93
C LEU A 563 25.51 27.05 -11.29
N SER A 564 25.24 28.20 -11.90
CA SER A 564 23.91 28.52 -12.44
C SER A 564 23.50 27.59 -13.56
N TYR A 565 24.42 27.24 -14.48
CA TYR A 565 24.16 26.22 -15.51
C TYR A 565 23.78 24.86 -14.89
N ILE A 566 24.59 24.38 -13.93
CA ILE A 566 24.33 23.09 -13.25
C ILE A 566 22.97 23.12 -12.54
N ASN A 567 22.63 24.21 -11.87
CA ASN A 567 21.35 24.35 -11.17
C ASN A 567 20.15 24.40 -12.12
N ALA A 568 20.28 25.04 -13.28
CA ALA A 568 19.24 25.04 -14.32
C ALA A 568 19.01 23.63 -14.87
N VAL A 569 20.08 22.89 -15.21
CA VAL A 569 19.98 21.51 -15.69
C VAL A 569 19.39 20.59 -14.61
N LYS A 570 19.81 20.73 -13.34
CA LYS A 570 19.22 20.00 -12.21
C LYS A 570 17.72 20.29 -12.06
N HIS A 571 17.32 21.55 -12.25
CA HIS A 571 15.91 21.94 -12.18
C HIS A 571 15.11 21.32 -13.34
N GLY A 572 15.63 21.35 -14.55
CA GLY A 572 15.00 20.70 -15.70
C GLY A 572 14.92 19.17 -15.56
N PHE A 573 15.99 18.52 -15.12
CA PHE A 573 16.03 17.08 -14.82
C PHE A 573 14.96 16.67 -13.82
N ARG A 574 14.80 17.48 -12.77
CA ARG A 574 13.76 17.32 -11.75
C ARG A 574 12.36 17.32 -12.39
N LEU A 575 12.06 18.27 -13.27
CA LEU A 575 10.76 18.34 -13.97
C LEU A 575 10.52 17.12 -14.87
N LEU A 576 11.55 16.67 -15.61
CA LEU A 576 11.48 15.45 -16.41
C LEU A 576 11.13 14.23 -15.54
N ASN A 577 11.80 14.07 -14.40
CA ASN A 577 11.55 12.93 -13.54
C ASN A 577 10.14 12.96 -12.93
N LEU A 578 9.65 14.15 -12.53
CA LEU A 578 8.27 14.30 -12.06
C LEU A 578 7.27 13.90 -13.15
N SER A 579 7.50 14.30 -14.40
CA SER A 579 6.65 13.90 -15.53
C SER A 579 6.62 12.37 -15.72
N ILE A 580 7.78 11.71 -15.63
CA ILE A 580 7.89 10.25 -15.74
C ILE A 580 7.18 9.57 -14.57
N ALA A 581 7.37 10.07 -13.35
CA ALA A 581 6.77 9.52 -12.14
C ALA A 581 5.23 9.61 -12.15
N LEU A 582 4.65 10.72 -12.64
CA LEU A 582 3.19 10.88 -12.70
C LEU A 582 2.54 10.04 -13.80
N LYS A 583 3.16 9.96 -15.00
CA LYS A 583 2.64 9.18 -16.13
C LYS A 583 2.85 7.68 -15.99
N GLY A 584 3.86 7.28 -15.22
CA GLY A 584 4.41 5.93 -15.24
C GLY A 584 5.38 5.73 -16.41
N ARG A 585 6.48 5.01 -16.17
CA ARG A 585 7.59 4.87 -17.14
C ARG A 585 7.15 4.29 -18.48
N TYR A 586 6.25 3.31 -18.49
CA TYR A 586 5.79 2.62 -19.70
C TYR A 586 4.84 3.46 -20.56
N SER A 587 4.20 4.47 -19.98
CA SER A 587 3.27 5.38 -20.67
C SER A 587 3.98 6.60 -21.26
N CYS A 588 5.29 6.75 -21.02
CA CYS A 588 6.09 7.87 -21.51
C CYS A 588 6.51 7.66 -22.97
N SER A 589 6.64 8.76 -23.73
CA SER A 589 7.13 8.70 -25.11
C SER A 589 8.63 8.36 -25.16
N SER A 590 9.09 7.81 -26.28
CA SER A 590 10.50 7.52 -26.51
C SER A 590 11.38 8.75 -26.38
N GLU A 591 10.90 9.89 -26.87
CA GLU A 591 11.61 11.17 -26.86
C GLU A 591 11.81 11.70 -25.43
N LEU A 592 10.78 11.56 -24.57
CA LEU A 592 10.89 11.97 -23.17
C LEU A 592 11.93 11.12 -22.42
N LEU A 593 11.94 9.81 -22.66
CA LEU A 593 12.90 8.89 -22.02
C LEU A 593 14.33 9.11 -22.54
N SER A 594 14.52 9.41 -23.83
CA SER A 594 15.85 9.75 -24.36
C SER A 594 16.38 11.07 -23.81
N VAL A 595 15.54 12.11 -23.74
CA VAL A 595 15.93 13.41 -23.15
C VAL A 595 16.25 13.27 -21.66
N TYR A 596 15.52 12.41 -20.94
CA TYR A 596 15.83 12.07 -19.55
C TYR A 596 17.18 11.35 -19.40
N SER A 597 17.46 10.35 -20.25
CA SER A 597 18.78 9.68 -20.29
C SER A 597 19.91 10.67 -20.57
N ASP A 598 19.72 11.57 -21.54
CA ASP A 598 20.68 12.61 -21.88
C ASP A 598 20.91 13.57 -20.71
N ALA A 599 19.85 13.99 -20.01
CA ALA A 599 19.94 14.85 -18.82
C ALA A 599 20.75 14.18 -17.70
N CYS A 600 20.51 12.89 -17.45
CA CYS A 600 21.30 12.07 -16.54
C CYS A 600 22.78 12.05 -16.93
N CYS A 601 23.09 11.79 -18.20
CA CYS A 601 24.46 11.77 -18.70
C CYS A 601 25.15 13.13 -18.57
N ILE A 602 24.44 14.23 -18.88
CA ILE A 602 24.99 15.60 -18.73
C ILE A 602 25.32 15.89 -17.26
N LEU A 603 24.43 15.57 -16.33
CA LEU A 603 24.69 15.77 -14.90
C LEU A 603 25.85 14.88 -14.45
N GLY A 604 25.88 13.61 -14.87
CA GLY A 604 26.99 12.68 -14.63
C GLY A 604 28.34 13.25 -15.09
N ASP A 605 28.42 13.77 -16.31
CA ASP A 605 29.63 14.38 -16.88
C ASP A 605 30.08 15.62 -16.10
N THR A 606 29.13 16.46 -15.65
CA THR A 606 29.46 17.67 -14.88
C THR A 606 30.06 17.34 -13.52
N PHE A 607 29.48 16.37 -12.82
CA PHE A 607 29.97 15.94 -11.51
C PHE A 607 31.25 15.10 -11.59
N LEU A 608 31.46 14.36 -12.68
CA LEU A 608 32.69 13.61 -12.95
C LEU A 608 33.94 14.52 -13.00
N LYS A 609 33.78 15.78 -13.41
CA LYS A 609 34.88 16.74 -13.48
C LYS A 609 35.30 17.29 -12.12
N SER A 610 34.49 17.07 -11.08
CA SER A 610 34.79 17.54 -9.74
C SER A 610 35.67 16.56 -8.97
N GLU A 611 36.58 17.08 -8.15
CA GLU A 611 37.45 16.24 -7.31
C GLU A 611 36.79 15.79 -6.00
N LEU A 612 35.62 16.34 -5.65
CA LEU A 612 34.91 16.07 -4.41
C LEU A 612 34.31 14.66 -4.37
N SER A 613 34.55 13.93 -3.27
CA SER A 613 34.04 12.56 -3.11
C SER A 613 32.50 12.47 -3.15
N ALA A 614 31.79 13.44 -2.56
CA ALA A 614 30.32 13.45 -2.55
C ALA A 614 29.72 13.70 -3.95
N GLU A 615 30.40 14.48 -4.77
CA GLU A 615 29.98 14.76 -6.15
C GLU A 615 30.26 13.56 -7.06
N ARG A 616 31.28 12.75 -6.75
CA ARG A 616 31.52 11.46 -7.42
C ARG A 616 30.37 10.48 -7.21
N GLU A 617 29.85 10.36 -5.99
CA GLU A 617 28.69 9.50 -5.73
C GLU A 617 27.47 9.99 -6.51
N SER A 618 27.31 11.31 -6.60
CA SER A 618 26.26 11.92 -7.41
C SER A 618 26.44 11.60 -8.90
N ALA A 619 27.67 11.65 -9.43
CA ALA A 619 27.96 11.29 -10.82
C ALA A 619 27.57 9.83 -11.11
N ALA A 620 28.01 8.89 -10.26
CA ALA A 620 27.67 7.47 -10.37
C ALA A 620 26.15 7.24 -10.30
N LEU A 621 25.45 7.96 -9.42
CA LEU A 621 23.99 7.92 -9.33
C LEU A 621 23.31 8.38 -10.62
N TYR A 622 23.67 9.55 -11.16
CA TYR A 622 23.07 10.04 -12.40
C TYR A 622 23.32 9.09 -13.58
N TYR A 623 24.52 8.51 -13.68
CA TYR A 623 24.76 7.47 -14.68
C TYR A 623 23.87 6.23 -14.47
N SER A 624 23.65 5.80 -13.22
CA SER A 624 22.74 4.68 -12.93
C SER A 624 21.29 4.96 -13.36
N LEU A 625 20.84 6.20 -13.18
CA LEU A 625 19.52 6.69 -13.54
C LEU A 625 19.32 6.85 -15.06
N SER A 626 20.40 7.02 -15.85
CA SER A 626 20.31 7.18 -17.31
C SER A 626 19.72 5.99 -18.04
N GLU A 627 19.73 4.81 -17.42
CA GLU A 627 19.31 3.55 -18.01
C GLU A 627 20.13 3.01 -19.19
N GLU A 628 21.16 3.72 -19.59
CA GLU A 628 22.04 3.28 -20.66
C GLU A 628 22.74 1.96 -20.33
N CYS A 629 23.19 1.25 -21.37
CA CYS A 629 23.98 0.05 -21.16
C CYS A 629 25.33 0.40 -20.51
N ILE A 630 25.86 -0.54 -19.74
CA ILE A 630 27.10 -0.36 -18.98
C ILE A 630 28.26 0.04 -19.92
N GLU A 631 28.32 -0.54 -21.12
CA GLU A 631 29.36 -0.24 -22.11
C GLU A 631 29.35 1.23 -22.56
N THR A 632 28.19 1.80 -22.88
CA THR A 632 28.06 3.22 -23.27
C THR A 632 28.55 4.14 -22.17
N ILE A 633 28.12 3.90 -20.93
CA ILE A 633 28.50 4.74 -19.78
C ILE A 633 29.99 4.62 -19.45
N VAL A 634 30.55 3.40 -19.43
CA VAL A 634 31.96 3.21 -19.12
C VAL A 634 32.83 3.84 -20.22
N ASN A 635 32.47 3.66 -21.49
CA ASN A 635 33.16 4.34 -22.59
C ASN A 635 33.07 5.87 -22.48
N ARG A 636 31.92 6.40 -22.05
CA ARG A 636 31.73 7.84 -21.79
C ARG A 636 32.62 8.34 -20.64
N ILE A 637 32.72 7.61 -19.54
CA ILE A 637 33.62 7.97 -18.42
C ILE A 637 35.08 7.92 -18.90
N LEU A 638 35.46 6.88 -19.65
CA LEU A 638 36.81 6.71 -20.20
C LEU A 638 37.17 7.75 -21.27
N PHE A 639 36.19 8.39 -21.92
CA PHE A 639 36.43 9.51 -22.84
C PHE A 639 37.12 10.69 -22.15
N PHE A 640 36.91 10.89 -20.84
CA PHE A 640 37.58 11.93 -20.06
C PHE A 640 39.02 11.59 -19.66
N LYS A 641 39.59 10.50 -20.18
CA LYS A 641 40.98 10.11 -19.98
C LYS A 641 41.92 11.20 -20.51
N GLY A 642 42.74 11.75 -19.62
CA GLY A 642 43.67 12.86 -19.91
C GLY A 642 43.15 14.23 -19.49
N LEU A 643 41.84 14.38 -19.27
CA LEU A 643 41.24 15.60 -18.70
C LEU A 643 41.04 15.49 -17.18
N VAL A 644 40.82 14.27 -16.69
CA VAL A 644 40.61 13.96 -15.27
C VAL A 644 41.66 12.95 -14.80
N ASN A 645 42.02 12.99 -13.51
CA ASN A 645 42.99 12.06 -12.91
C ASN A 645 42.56 10.60 -13.14
N LYS A 646 43.50 9.75 -13.58
CA LYS A 646 43.26 8.32 -13.88
C LYS A 646 42.71 7.55 -12.68
N ALA A 647 43.19 7.83 -11.46
CA ALA A 647 42.68 7.22 -10.23
C ALA A 647 41.25 7.67 -9.91
N HIS A 648 40.89 8.92 -10.27
CA HIS A 648 39.54 9.44 -10.09
C HIS A 648 38.55 8.77 -11.04
N LEU A 649 38.95 8.57 -12.30
CA LEU A 649 38.14 7.84 -13.29
C LEU A 649 37.89 6.39 -12.86
N ALA A 650 38.94 5.69 -12.41
CA ALA A 650 38.85 4.31 -11.91
C ALA A 650 37.84 4.21 -10.74
N LYS A 651 37.95 5.10 -9.75
CA LYS A 651 37.01 5.18 -8.62
C LYS A 651 35.57 5.42 -9.03
N THR A 652 35.34 6.28 -10.03
CA THR A 652 33.98 6.60 -10.49
C THR A 652 33.35 5.44 -11.25
N VAL A 653 34.12 4.76 -12.10
CA VAL A 653 33.68 3.52 -12.77
C VAL A 653 33.35 2.45 -11.74
N ALA A 654 34.22 2.24 -10.76
CA ALA A 654 34.03 1.24 -9.73
C ALA A 654 32.77 1.53 -8.89
N GLN A 655 32.54 2.80 -8.54
CA GLN A 655 31.35 3.23 -7.80
C GLN A 655 30.06 3.09 -8.61
N TYR A 656 30.06 3.48 -9.89
CA TYR A 656 28.91 3.28 -10.78
C TYR A 656 28.52 1.81 -10.87
N ILE A 657 29.49 0.92 -11.11
CA ILE A 657 29.26 -0.52 -11.23
C ILE A 657 28.73 -1.09 -9.92
N ARG A 658 29.28 -0.67 -8.78
CA ARG A 658 28.78 -1.06 -7.46
C ARG A 658 27.29 -0.70 -7.30
N MET A 659 26.90 0.53 -7.63
CA MET A 659 25.49 0.96 -7.54
C MET A 659 24.58 0.15 -8.46
N VAL A 660 25.02 -0.16 -9.68
CA VAL A 660 24.27 -1.01 -10.61
C VAL A 660 24.10 -2.43 -10.04
N CYS A 661 25.14 -2.99 -9.40
CA CYS A 661 25.06 -4.31 -8.76
C CYS A 661 24.13 -4.31 -7.53
N GLU A 662 24.10 -3.24 -6.75
CA GLU A 662 23.25 -3.09 -5.54
C GLU A 662 21.76 -2.89 -5.89
N GLN A 663 21.44 -2.22 -7.01
CA GLN A 663 20.06 -2.01 -7.49
C GLN A 663 19.43 -3.28 -8.14
N SER A 664 20.12 -4.42 -8.14
CA SER A 664 19.84 -5.57 -9.01
C SER A 664 18.59 -6.40 -8.70
N ALA A 665 17.86 -6.14 -7.61
CA ALA A 665 16.56 -6.78 -7.38
C ALA A 665 15.50 -6.40 -8.44
N ALA A 666 15.71 -5.33 -9.22
CA ALA A 666 14.76 -4.80 -10.20
C ALA A 666 15.37 -4.48 -11.58
N LEU A 667 16.52 -5.06 -11.94
CA LEU A 667 17.15 -4.79 -13.25
C LEU A 667 16.32 -5.40 -14.40
N SER A 668 15.76 -4.52 -15.24
CA SER A 668 15.18 -4.93 -16.52
C SER A 668 16.26 -5.56 -17.41
N ALA A 669 15.88 -6.59 -18.17
CA ALA A 669 16.75 -7.31 -19.11
C ALA A 669 17.44 -6.40 -20.16
N LYS A 670 17.06 -5.12 -20.28
CA LYS A 670 17.66 -4.14 -21.20
C LYS A 670 19.08 -3.70 -20.85
N LYS A 671 19.50 -3.71 -19.58
CA LYS A 671 20.87 -3.26 -19.19
C LYS A 671 21.96 -4.32 -19.38
N LEU A 672 21.58 -5.59 -19.57
CA LEU A 672 22.50 -6.73 -19.71
C LEU A 672 22.78 -7.08 -21.18
N VAL A 673 23.06 -6.06 -22.00
CA VAL A 673 23.61 -6.27 -23.35
C VAL A 673 25.02 -6.86 -23.20
N PRO A 674 25.39 -7.90 -23.97
CA PRO A 674 26.74 -8.47 -23.93
C PRO A 674 27.78 -7.41 -24.34
N MET A 675 28.69 -7.10 -23.41
CA MET A 675 29.79 -6.16 -23.62
C MET A 675 31.00 -6.82 -24.28
N SER A 676 31.88 -6.01 -24.88
CA SER A 676 33.17 -6.48 -25.39
C SER A 676 34.06 -7.07 -24.28
N SER A 677 34.72 -8.19 -24.56
CA SER A 677 35.55 -8.91 -23.58
C SER A 677 36.75 -8.11 -23.06
N THR A 678 37.23 -7.13 -23.85
CA THR A 678 38.30 -6.20 -23.48
C THR A 678 37.86 -5.16 -22.45
N LEU A 679 36.64 -4.62 -22.60
CA LEU A 679 36.08 -3.67 -21.65
C LEU A 679 35.73 -4.38 -20.33
N ALA A 680 35.20 -5.60 -20.44
CA ALA A 680 34.89 -6.47 -19.32
C ALA A 680 36.14 -6.75 -18.46
N ASP A 681 37.26 -7.14 -19.09
CA ASP A 681 38.53 -7.34 -18.39
C ASP A 681 39.02 -6.05 -17.70
N THR A 682 38.88 -4.89 -18.36
CA THR A 682 39.28 -3.59 -17.79
C THR A 682 38.44 -3.22 -16.56
N ILE A 683 37.13 -3.50 -16.60
CA ILE A 683 36.22 -3.32 -15.48
C ILE A 683 36.62 -4.21 -14.31
N LEU A 684 36.93 -5.50 -14.57
CA LEU A 684 37.39 -6.42 -13.52
C LEU A 684 38.67 -5.95 -12.86
N GLU A 685 39.65 -5.47 -13.62
CA GLU A 685 40.91 -4.93 -13.10
C GLU A 685 40.66 -3.72 -12.19
N ILE A 686 39.92 -2.71 -12.68
CA ILE A 686 39.56 -1.51 -11.91
C ILE A 686 38.81 -1.86 -10.62
N PHE A 687 37.84 -2.77 -10.70
CA PHE A 687 37.01 -3.15 -9.57
C PHE A 687 37.80 -3.99 -8.54
N SER A 688 38.75 -4.81 -9.00
CA SER A 688 39.63 -5.61 -8.14
C SER A 688 40.61 -4.76 -7.31
N GLU A 689 40.95 -3.56 -7.79
CA GLU A 689 41.84 -2.63 -7.10
C GLU A 689 41.07 -1.72 -6.11
N GLU A 690 39.90 -1.21 -6.51
CA GLU A 690 39.16 -0.22 -5.71
C GLU A 690 38.14 -0.84 -4.72
N TYR A 691 37.47 -1.94 -5.08
CA TYR A 691 36.47 -2.62 -4.23
C TYR A 691 36.62 -4.15 -4.24
N PRO A 692 37.72 -4.70 -3.68
CA PRO A 692 37.98 -6.15 -3.69
C PRO A 692 36.89 -6.97 -2.99
N GLU A 693 36.22 -6.39 -1.98
CA GLU A 693 35.16 -7.04 -1.19
C GLU A 693 33.86 -7.27 -1.97
N TYR A 694 33.63 -6.56 -3.08
CA TYR A 694 32.42 -6.66 -3.89
C TYR A 694 32.63 -7.47 -5.17
N LEU A 695 33.85 -7.99 -5.39
CA LEU A 695 34.24 -8.64 -6.65
C LEU A 695 33.39 -9.87 -6.95
N HIS A 696 33.03 -10.67 -5.94
CA HIS A 696 32.09 -11.78 -6.10
C HIS A 696 30.72 -11.32 -6.61
N LYS A 697 30.18 -10.20 -6.13
CA LYS A 697 28.87 -9.68 -6.59
C LYS A 697 28.93 -9.27 -8.05
N LEU A 698 30.04 -8.66 -8.47
CA LEU A 698 30.24 -8.34 -9.87
C LEU A 698 30.19 -9.61 -10.72
N VAL A 699 30.92 -10.66 -10.34
CA VAL A 699 30.97 -11.93 -11.10
C VAL A 699 29.64 -12.69 -11.05
N LEU A 700 28.91 -12.63 -9.94
CA LEU A 700 27.70 -13.43 -9.69
C LEU A 700 26.42 -12.75 -10.18
N CYS A 701 26.26 -11.44 -9.95
CA CYS A 701 25.02 -10.70 -10.25
C CYS A 701 24.95 -10.21 -11.70
N THR A 702 26.08 -10.08 -12.38
CA THR A 702 26.08 -9.66 -13.78
C THR A 702 26.16 -10.89 -14.67
N SER A 703 25.14 -11.14 -15.50
CA SER A 703 25.10 -12.30 -16.38
C SER A 703 26.05 -12.15 -17.57
N PHE A 704 27.35 -11.92 -17.34
CA PHE A 704 28.33 -11.74 -18.40
C PHE A 704 29.00 -13.07 -18.75
N ALA A 705 28.62 -13.62 -19.91
CA ALA A 705 29.44 -14.56 -20.67
C ALA A 705 30.69 -13.90 -21.31
N ALA A 706 30.99 -12.64 -20.96
CA ALA A 706 31.97 -11.80 -21.64
C ALA A 706 33.35 -11.74 -20.96
N PHE A 707 33.46 -12.06 -19.66
CA PHE A 707 34.76 -12.09 -18.98
C PHE A 707 35.55 -13.34 -19.36
N ARG A 708 36.87 -13.22 -19.46
CA ARG A 708 37.71 -14.42 -19.55
C ARG A 708 37.75 -15.09 -18.17
N SER A 709 37.18 -16.29 -18.08
CA SER A 709 37.10 -17.07 -16.83
C SER A 709 38.48 -17.20 -16.14
N GLU A 710 39.55 -17.30 -16.91
CA GLU A 710 40.93 -17.41 -16.40
C GLU A 710 41.39 -16.17 -15.60
N LYS A 711 41.14 -14.96 -16.11
CA LYS A 711 41.53 -13.71 -15.43
C LYS A 711 40.67 -13.42 -14.20
N ALA A 712 39.37 -13.69 -14.29
CA ALA A 712 38.47 -13.55 -13.15
C ALA A 712 38.86 -14.52 -12.02
N LEU A 713 39.22 -15.77 -12.38
CA LEU A 713 39.70 -16.76 -11.41
C LEU A 713 41.02 -16.38 -10.76
N THR A 714 41.98 -15.78 -11.48
CA THR A 714 43.25 -15.35 -10.87
C THR A 714 43.05 -14.21 -9.88
N LEU A 715 42.21 -13.22 -10.22
CA LEU A 715 41.91 -12.09 -9.34
C LEU A 715 41.11 -12.52 -8.10
N LEU A 716 40.11 -13.39 -8.26
CA LEU A 716 39.36 -13.94 -7.11
C LEU A 716 40.25 -14.81 -6.23
N LYS A 717 41.09 -15.69 -6.81
CA LYS A 717 42.02 -16.52 -6.03
C LYS A 717 43.02 -15.67 -5.26
N ARG A 718 43.47 -14.53 -5.79
CA ARG A 718 44.32 -13.57 -5.07
C ARG A 718 43.66 -13.09 -3.76
N ASN A 719 42.35 -12.86 -3.77
CA ASN A 719 41.59 -12.43 -2.58
C ASN A 719 41.36 -13.57 -1.56
N LEU A 720 41.47 -14.84 -1.99
CA LEU A 720 41.32 -16.02 -1.13
C LEU A 720 42.58 -16.33 -0.30
N PHE A 721 43.75 -15.78 -0.65
CA PHE A 721 45.03 -16.09 -0.01
C PHE A 721 45.27 -15.40 1.34
N ASP A 722 44.39 -14.50 1.76
CA ASP A 722 44.46 -13.85 3.06
C ASP A 722 43.07 -13.81 3.71
N ARG A 723 42.86 -14.62 4.76
CA ARG A 723 41.94 -14.41 5.93
C ARG A 723 41.35 -15.72 6.48
N ARG A 724 40.99 -15.68 7.77
CA ARG A 724 40.11 -16.66 8.43
C ARG A 724 38.77 -16.74 7.68
N GLN A 725 38.06 -17.88 7.77
CA GLN A 725 36.73 -18.01 7.15
C GLN A 725 35.82 -16.84 7.50
N SER A 726 35.28 -16.18 6.48
CA SER A 726 34.40 -15.02 6.57
C SER A 726 33.33 -15.08 5.48
N GLN A 727 32.28 -14.27 5.61
CA GLN A 727 31.20 -14.19 4.62
C GLN A 727 31.72 -13.77 3.23
N GLY A 728 32.65 -12.81 3.17
CA GLY A 728 33.28 -12.38 1.91
C GLY A 728 34.05 -13.51 1.22
N GLN A 729 34.82 -14.31 1.97
CA GLN A 729 35.53 -15.47 1.41
C GLN A 729 34.57 -16.55 0.89
N ALA A 730 33.45 -16.80 1.57
CA ALA A 730 32.43 -17.74 1.12
C ALA A 730 31.79 -17.26 -0.19
N ALA A 731 31.57 -15.95 -0.34
CA ALA A 731 31.03 -15.36 -1.55
C ALA A 731 32.02 -15.37 -2.73
N ASP A 732 33.31 -15.06 -2.49
CA ASP A 732 34.38 -15.17 -3.50
C ASP A 732 34.60 -16.63 -3.92
N SER A 733 34.47 -17.57 -2.99
CA SER A 733 34.53 -19.01 -3.27
C SER A 733 33.33 -19.46 -4.12
N LEU A 734 32.12 -18.96 -3.84
CA LEU A 734 30.93 -19.24 -4.64
C LEU A 734 31.06 -18.69 -6.07
N ALA A 735 31.63 -17.49 -6.23
CA ALA A 735 31.94 -16.91 -7.53
C ALA A 735 32.95 -17.77 -8.32
N CYS A 736 33.99 -18.26 -7.65
CA CYS A 736 34.94 -19.21 -8.25
C CYS A 736 34.25 -20.51 -8.69
N VAL A 737 33.35 -21.06 -7.88
CA VAL A 737 32.60 -22.28 -8.20
C VAL A 737 31.74 -22.07 -9.45
N GLN A 738 31.07 -20.92 -9.56
CA GLN A 738 30.27 -20.58 -10.73
C GLN A 738 31.13 -20.48 -12.00
N LEU A 739 32.30 -19.85 -11.94
CA LEU A 739 33.23 -19.76 -13.08
C LEU A 739 33.81 -21.13 -13.46
N LEU A 740 34.14 -21.98 -12.47
CA LEU A 740 34.64 -23.34 -12.70
C LEU A 740 33.59 -24.25 -13.33
N LEU A 741 32.31 -24.07 -12.97
CA LEU A 741 31.19 -24.75 -13.61
C LEU A 741 31.06 -24.36 -15.08
N GLN A 742 31.18 -23.07 -15.39
CA GLN A 742 31.15 -22.57 -16.78
C GLN A 742 32.34 -23.07 -17.61
N SER A 743 33.51 -23.25 -17.00
CA SER A 743 34.70 -23.81 -17.66
C SER A 743 34.72 -25.35 -17.72
N GLY A 744 33.64 -26.04 -17.31
CA GLY A 744 33.52 -27.50 -17.35
C GLY A 744 34.27 -28.25 -16.25
N ASN A 745 34.80 -27.58 -15.23
CA ASN A 745 35.56 -28.18 -14.13
C ASN A 745 34.73 -28.29 -12.84
N ALA A 746 33.69 -29.13 -12.88
CA ALA A 746 32.74 -29.30 -11.78
C ALA A 746 33.39 -29.92 -10.51
N GLU A 747 34.37 -30.80 -10.66
CA GLU A 747 35.02 -31.48 -9.52
C GLU A 747 35.80 -30.52 -8.62
N SER A 748 36.52 -29.57 -9.21
CA SER A 748 37.20 -28.51 -8.45
C SER A 748 36.21 -27.60 -7.72
N GLY A 749 35.06 -27.32 -8.34
CA GLY A 749 33.96 -26.58 -7.70
C GLY A 749 33.37 -27.32 -6.49
N LYS A 750 33.13 -28.64 -6.61
CA LYS A 750 32.66 -29.48 -5.49
C LYS A 750 33.65 -29.48 -4.33
N ALA A 751 34.95 -29.60 -4.61
CA ALA A 751 35.98 -29.59 -3.58
C ALA A 751 35.96 -28.26 -2.79
N MET A 752 35.84 -27.12 -3.49
CA MET A 752 35.76 -25.80 -2.87
C MET A 752 34.50 -25.63 -2.01
N LEU A 753 33.32 -26.05 -2.49
CA LEU A 753 32.06 -25.98 -1.71
C LEU A 753 32.10 -26.82 -0.42
N LYS A 754 32.82 -27.95 -0.42
CA LYS A 754 32.97 -28.80 0.78
C LYS A 754 33.79 -28.14 1.89
N THR A 755 34.71 -27.23 1.54
CA THR A 755 35.57 -26.55 2.53
C THR A 755 34.87 -25.42 3.30
N LEU A 756 33.73 -24.92 2.79
CA LEU A 756 33.01 -23.78 3.37
C LEU A 756 32.14 -24.20 4.56
N SER A 757 32.16 -23.44 5.66
CA SER A 757 31.26 -23.69 6.79
C SER A 757 29.82 -23.28 6.46
N LYS A 758 28.84 -23.90 7.14
CA LYS A 758 27.42 -23.55 7.00
C LYS A 758 27.12 -22.11 7.43
N GLU A 759 27.81 -21.63 8.47
CA GLU A 759 27.59 -20.30 9.07
C GLU A 759 27.87 -19.16 8.11
N PHE A 760 28.91 -19.29 7.26
CA PHE A 760 29.27 -18.25 6.30
C PHE A 760 28.63 -18.42 4.93
N LEU A 761 28.33 -19.65 4.50
CA LEU A 761 27.71 -19.91 3.21
C LEU A 761 26.21 -19.55 3.18
N MET A 762 25.49 -19.76 4.30
CA MET A 762 24.04 -19.56 4.36
C MET A 762 23.61 -18.10 4.11
N PRO A 763 24.23 -17.07 4.73
CA PRO A 763 23.88 -15.67 4.46
C PRO A 763 24.09 -15.27 2.99
N VAL A 764 25.18 -15.73 2.38
CA VAL A 764 25.52 -15.45 0.97
C VAL A 764 24.46 -16.05 0.03
N LEU A 765 24.04 -17.30 0.29
CA LEU A 765 23.02 -17.95 -0.52
C LEU A 765 21.62 -17.34 -0.34
N LEU A 766 21.31 -16.79 0.84
CA LEU A 766 20.06 -16.04 1.04
C LEU A 766 20.05 -14.74 0.23
N GLU A 767 21.17 -14.00 0.25
CA GLU A 767 21.33 -12.79 -0.54
C GLU A 767 21.24 -13.07 -2.05
N MET A 768 21.79 -14.21 -2.50
CA MET A 768 21.91 -14.57 -3.92
C MET A 768 21.01 -15.74 -4.36
N HIS A 769 19.83 -15.91 -3.76
CA HIS A 769 18.96 -17.05 -4.03
C HIS A 769 18.49 -17.16 -5.50
N GLU A 770 18.33 -16.03 -6.20
CA GLU A 770 18.01 -15.96 -7.65
C GLU A 770 19.06 -16.61 -8.57
N LEU A 771 20.30 -16.79 -8.08
CA LEU A 771 21.34 -17.51 -8.82
C LEU A 771 21.23 -19.02 -8.66
N VAL A 772 20.56 -19.48 -7.61
CA VAL A 772 20.33 -20.89 -7.29
C VAL A 772 19.06 -21.38 -8.01
N HIS A 773 18.05 -20.52 -8.11
CA HIS A 773 16.74 -20.80 -8.69
C HIS A 773 16.37 -19.71 -9.70
N ARG A 774 16.09 -20.07 -10.95
CA ARG A 774 15.43 -19.17 -11.89
C ARG A 774 14.00 -19.61 -12.07
N ASN A 775 13.06 -18.82 -11.55
CA ASN A 775 11.63 -19.16 -11.51
C ASN A 775 11.38 -20.48 -10.74
N GLN A 776 11.01 -21.54 -11.46
CA GLN A 776 10.70 -22.88 -10.93
C GLN A 776 11.81 -23.90 -11.18
N VAL A 777 12.92 -23.51 -11.82
CA VAL A 777 13.99 -24.42 -12.27
C VAL A 777 15.29 -24.14 -11.50
N LEU A 778 15.99 -25.19 -11.07
CA LEU A 778 17.32 -25.06 -10.50
C LEU A 778 18.33 -24.68 -11.58
N THR A 779 19.23 -23.77 -11.25
CA THR A 779 20.40 -23.51 -12.10
C THR A 779 21.43 -24.64 -11.93
N PRO A 780 22.41 -24.79 -12.85
CA PRO A 780 23.51 -25.74 -12.69
C PRO A 780 24.29 -25.53 -11.36
N LEU A 781 24.36 -24.28 -10.89
CA LEU A 781 24.92 -23.95 -9.58
C LEU A 781 24.05 -24.50 -8.45
N GLY A 782 22.72 -24.33 -8.54
CA GLY A 782 21.78 -24.86 -7.58
C GLY A 782 21.79 -26.38 -7.50
N GLU A 783 21.92 -27.07 -8.63
CA GLU A 783 22.08 -28.53 -8.68
C GLU A 783 23.36 -28.98 -7.98
N LEU A 784 24.48 -28.28 -8.23
CA LEU A 784 25.76 -28.56 -7.58
C LEU A 784 25.68 -28.37 -6.06
N ILE A 785 25.06 -27.28 -5.60
CA ILE A 785 24.88 -26.98 -4.18
C ILE A 785 23.96 -28.01 -3.53
N LYS A 786 22.82 -28.34 -4.16
CA LYS A 786 21.88 -29.37 -3.68
C LYS A 786 22.58 -30.72 -3.53
N ALA A 787 23.43 -31.11 -4.48
CA ALA A 787 24.17 -32.38 -4.44
C ALA A 787 25.32 -32.39 -3.41
N THR A 788 26.03 -31.26 -3.25
CA THR A 788 27.26 -31.21 -2.45
C THR A 788 27.01 -30.83 -0.98
N ARG A 789 26.04 -29.93 -0.72
CA ARG A 789 25.71 -29.37 0.59
C ARG A 789 24.18 -29.25 0.77
N PRO A 790 23.45 -30.38 0.83
CA PRO A 790 21.99 -30.39 1.00
C PRO A 790 21.54 -29.75 2.33
N ASP A 791 22.40 -29.78 3.36
CA ASP A 791 22.16 -29.16 4.67
C ASP A 791 21.99 -27.63 4.60
N VAL A 792 22.82 -26.97 3.78
CA VAL A 792 22.79 -25.51 3.60
C VAL A 792 21.64 -25.12 2.67
N TYR A 793 21.45 -25.87 1.58
CA TYR A 793 20.34 -25.69 0.65
C TYR A 793 18.98 -25.80 1.35
N PHE A 794 18.80 -26.80 2.21
CA PHE A 794 17.59 -26.94 3.03
C PHE A 794 17.33 -25.71 3.90
N SER A 795 18.36 -25.30 4.63
CA SER A 795 18.27 -24.20 5.59
C SER A 795 17.91 -22.89 4.89
N MET A 796 18.49 -22.65 3.70
CA MET A 796 18.17 -21.51 2.85
C MET A 796 16.69 -21.49 2.45
N LEU A 797 16.12 -22.60 1.97
CA LEU A 797 14.70 -22.67 1.58
C LEU A 797 13.75 -22.36 2.75
N VAL A 798 14.05 -22.89 3.94
CA VAL A 798 13.25 -22.61 5.15
C VAL A 798 13.33 -21.13 5.55
N HIS A 799 14.51 -20.51 5.45
CA HIS A 799 14.70 -19.09 5.74
C HIS A 799 13.99 -18.18 4.72
N LEU A 800 14.04 -18.49 3.41
CA LEU A 800 13.35 -17.72 2.37
C LEU A 800 11.83 -17.69 2.59
N LYS A 801 11.25 -18.81 3.04
CA LYS A 801 9.85 -18.86 3.45
C LYS A 801 9.57 -18.08 4.73
N ASN A 802 10.41 -18.21 5.76
CA ASN A 802 10.19 -17.54 7.05
C ASN A 802 10.35 -16.01 6.98
N ASN A 803 11.10 -15.50 6.01
CA ASN A 803 11.28 -14.07 5.75
C ASN A 803 10.22 -13.49 4.79
N GLY A 804 9.34 -14.32 4.21
CA GLY A 804 8.33 -13.89 3.25
C GLY A 804 8.85 -13.59 1.84
N THR A 805 10.10 -13.95 1.53
CA THR A 805 10.72 -13.71 0.21
C THR A 805 10.12 -14.63 -0.87
N MET A 806 9.81 -15.88 -0.53
CA MET A 806 9.14 -16.83 -1.43
C MET A 806 7.95 -17.49 -0.76
N ALA A 807 6.88 -17.68 -1.54
CA ALA A 807 5.71 -18.43 -1.11
C ALA A 807 6.05 -19.93 -0.96
N PRO A 808 5.48 -20.65 0.03
CA PRO A 808 5.77 -22.07 0.24
C PRO A 808 5.38 -22.93 -0.96
N GLU A 809 4.36 -22.55 -1.73
CA GLU A 809 3.93 -23.23 -2.96
C GLU A 809 5.01 -23.19 -4.04
N GLN A 810 5.65 -22.03 -4.21
CA GLN A 810 6.73 -21.85 -5.16
C GLN A 810 7.93 -22.74 -4.82
N ILE A 811 8.25 -22.88 -3.52
CA ILE A 811 9.34 -23.75 -3.07
C ILE A 811 9.01 -25.23 -3.30
N VAL A 812 7.75 -25.64 -3.08
CA VAL A 812 7.31 -27.02 -3.40
C VAL A 812 7.46 -27.31 -4.89
N LEU A 813 7.05 -26.38 -5.76
CA LEU A 813 7.21 -26.52 -7.20
C LEU A 813 8.68 -26.63 -7.59
N ILE A 814 9.55 -25.80 -7.02
CA ILE A 814 11.01 -25.87 -7.22
C ILE A 814 11.55 -27.27 -6.87
N LEU A 815 11.16 -27.80 -5.70
CA LEU A 815 11.61 -29.12 -5.26
C LEU A 815 11.10 -30.23 -6.19
N GLN A 816 9.85 -30.17 -6.64
CA GLN A 816 9.26 -31.13 -7.58
C GLN A 816 9.99 -31.12 -8.94
N HIS A 817 10.15 -29.93 -9.54
CA HIS A 817 10.86 -29.77 -10.82
C HIS A 817 12.31 -30.24 -10.75
N SER A 818 12.96 -30.08 -9.59
CA SER A 818 14.35 -30.52 -9.37
C SER A 818 14.55 -32.05 -9.32
N ALA A 819 13.46 -32.83 -9.28
CA ALA A 819 13.50 -34.29 -9.32
C ALA A 819 12.92 -34.81 -10.64
N SER A 820 11.65 -34.44 -10.92
CA SER A 820 10.98 -34.62 -12.20
C SER A 820 9.59 -33.94 -12.11
N PRO A 821 9.08 -33.29 -13.16
CA PRO A 821 7.75 -32.66 -13.14
C PRO A 821 6.60 -33.64 -12.82
N GLN A 822 6.82 -34.94 -13.04
CA GLN A 822 5.86 -36.01 -12.77
C GLN A 822 6.24 -36.87 -11.54
N ALA A 823 7.27 -36.49 -10.80
CA ALA A 823 7.67 -37.24 -9.62
C ALA A 823 6.56 -37.20 -8.56
N GLU A 824 6.21 -38.37 -8.04
CA GLU A 824 5.31 -38.44 -6.90
C GLU A 824 5.95 -37.76 -5.67
N PRO A 825 5.15 -37.11 -4.79
CA PRO A 825 5.67 -36.34 -3.66
C PRO A 825 6.63 -37.10 -2.75
N HIS A 826 6.47 -38.42 -2.64
CA HIS A 826 7.30 -39.28 -1.79
C HIS A 826 8.70 -39.55 -2.38
N CYS A 827 8.87 -39.37 -3.70
CA CYS A 827 10.15 -39.52 -4.41
C CYS A 827 10.96 -38.22 -4.43
N VAL A 828 10.36 -37.07 -4.09
CA VAL A 828 11.02 -35.76 -4.16
C VAL A 828 11.94 -35.57 -2.94
N PRO A 829 13.27 -35.43 -3.13
CA PRO A 829 14.19 -35.23 -2.02
C PRO A 829 13.88 -33.96 -1.24
N MET A 830 13.97 -34.01 0.10
CA MET A 830 13.83 -32.86 1.01
C MET A 830 12.43 -32.25 1.09
N LEU A 831 11.47 -32.70 0.27
CA LEU A 831 10.11 -32.16 0.25
C LEU A 831 9.38 -32.42 1.58
N ARG A 832 9.51 -33.63 2.12
CA ARG A 832 8.91 -33.99 3.41
C ARG A 832 9.47 -33.13 4.54
N GLU A 833 10.79 -33.06 4.66
CA GLU A 833 11.47 -32.29 5.70
C GLU A 833 11.10 -30.80 5.60
N PHE A 834 10.95 -30.28 4.38
CA PHE A 834 10.56 -28.89 4.14
C PHE A 834 9.11 -28.64 4.55
N LEU A 835 8.18 -29.53 4.17
CA LEU A 835 6.77 -29.44 4.56
C LEU A 835 6.60 -29.55 6.08
N GLU A 836 7.29 -30.50 6.72
CA GLU A 836 7.31 -30.64 8.19
C GLU A 836 7.83 -29.35 8.87
N ALA A 837 8.96 -28.79 8.42
CA ALA A 837 9.52 -27.56 8.96
C ALA A 837 8.62 -26.33 8.71
N THR A 838 7.96 -26.29 7.55
CA THR A 838 7.09 -25.17 7.14
C THR A 838 5.81 -25.15 7.94
N LEU A 839 5.15 -26.32 8.09
CA LEU A 839 3.86 -26.47 8.78
C LEU A 839 4.01 -26.51 10.31
N SER A 840 5.19 -26.88 10.84
CA SER A 840 5.45 -26.85 12.30
C SER A 840 5.82 -25.48 12.85
N SER A 841 6.10 -24.50 11.98
CA SER A 841 6.51 -23.16 12.39
C SER A 841 5.37 -22.41 13.08
N LYS A 842 5.61 -21.89 14.30
CA LYS A 842 4.65 -21.02 15.02
C LYS A 842 4.24 -19.77 14.23
N ARG A 843 5.05 -19.36 13.25
CA ARG A 843 4.79 -18.20 12.38
C ARG A 843 3.83 -18.52 11.24
N THR A 844 3.36 -19.76 11.10
CA THR A 844 2.54 -20.19 9.97
C THR A 844 1.29 -20.87 10.48
N ASN A 845 0.14 -20.33 10.11
CA ASN A 845 -1.13 -21.00 10.36
C ASN A 845 -1.25 -22.18 9.39
N ALA A 846 -0.98 -23.40 9.86
CA ALA A 846 -1.03 -24.61 9.03
C ALA A 846 -2.43 -24.84 8.40
N GLN A 847 -3.49 -24.38 9.07
CA GLN A 847 -4.87 -24.48 8.56
C GLN A 847 -5.11 -23.58 7.33
N ALA A 848 -4.27 -22.55 7.11
CA ALA A 848 -4.34 -21.69 5.92
C ALA A 848 -3.82 -22.40 4.65
N TYR A 849 -3.11 -23.52 4.77
CA TYR A 849 -2.48 -24.23 3.65
C TYR A 849 -2.95 -25.69 3.53
N PRO A 850 -4.25 -25.95 3.28
CA PRO A 850 -4.81 -27.30 3.23
C PRO A 850 -4.18 -28.18 2.13
N HIS A 851 -3.76 -27.57 1.01
CA HIS A 851 -3.15 -28.27 -0.11
C HIS A 851 -1.70 -28.73 0.18
N LEU A 852 -0.92 -27.97 0.96
CA LEU A 852 0.41 -28.38 1.41
C LEU A 852 0.33 -29.53 2.42
N LEU A 853 -0.65 -29.46 3.32
CA LEU A 853 -0.93 -30.55 4.26
C LEU A 853 -1.32 -31.84 3.54
N MET A 854 -2.15 -31.73 2.50
CA MET A 854 -2.49 -32.88 1.65
C MET A 854 -1.27 -33.44 0.89
N THR A 855 -0.35 -32.57 0.46
CA THR A 855 0.90 -32.99 -0.21
C THR A 855 1.83 -33.73 0.75
N LEU A 856 1.91 -33.30 2.01
CA LEU A 856 2.65 -34.02 3.06
C LEU A 856 2.03 -35.40 3.33
N ILE A 857 0.70 -35.48 3.41
CA ILE A 857 -0.02 -36.74 3.59
C ILE A 857 0.23 -37.71 2.43
N ARG A 858 0.19 -37.23 1.18
CA ARG A 858 0.55 -38.03 0.00
C ARG A 858 1.99 -38.55 0.06
N ALA A 859 2.92 -37.73 0.57
CA ALA A 859 4.31 -38.14 0.74
C ALA A 859 4.46 -39.28 1.78
N TYR A 860 3.72 -39.23 2.90
CA TYR A 860 3.70 -40.33 3.88
C TYR A 860 3.06 -41.61 3.32
N VAL A 861 1.90 -41.48 2.68
CA VAL A 861 1.16 -42.60 2.08
C VAL A 861 2.02 -43.31 1.02
N GLY A 862 2.63 -42.55 0.11
CA GLY A 862 3.50 -43.11 -0.92
C GLY A 862 4.71 -43.88 -0.38
N LYS A 863 5.32 -43.43 0.73
CA LYS A 863 6.42 -44.17 1.37
C LYS A 863 5.98 -45.44 2.08
N MET A 864 4.76 -45.47 2.62
CA MET A 864 4.23 -46.65 3.30
C MET A 864 3.71 -47.71 2.31
N ALA A 865 3.27 -47.28 1.11
CA ALA A 865 2.66 -48.18 0.13
C ALA A 865 3.70 -49.11 -0.53
N PRO A 866 3.36 -50.39 -0.80
CA PRO A 866 4.25 -51.31 -1.49
C PRO A 866 4.50 -50.84 -2.94
N TYR A 867 5.77 -50.56 -3.27
CA TYR A 867 6.19 -50.05 -4.57
C TYR A 867 5.99 -51.08 -5.70
N SER A 868 5.35 -50.70 -6.80
CA SER A 868 5.03 -51.61 -7.92
C SER A 868 6.13 -51.68 -9.02
N GLY A 869 7.30 -51.08 -8.83
CA GLY A 869 8.36 -50.93 -9.84
C GLY A 869 9.72 -51.52 -9.44
N SER A 870 10.43 -52.14 -10.39
CA SER A 870 11.66 -52.94 -10.21
C SER A 870 12.97 -52.16 -9.99
N GLY A 871 12.93 -50.90 -9.56
CA GLY A 871 14.12 -50.09 -9.30
C GLY A 871 14.06 -49.44 -7.92
N SER A 872 14.73 -50.04 -6.94
CA SER A 872 14.76 -49.50 -5.56
C SER A 872 15.61 -48.23 -5.47
N PRO A 873 15.12 -47.10 -4.93
CA PRO A 873 15.92 -46.34 -4.00
C PRO A 873 15.97 -47.16 -2.71
N GLN A 874 17.10 -47.81 -2.48
CA GLN A 874 17.38 -48.56 -1.27
C GLN A 874 16.93 -47.77 -0.04
N GLN A 875 16.23 -48.44 0.89
CA GLN A 875 16.16 -48.00 2.29
C GLN A 875 17.58 -48.03 2.87
N THR A 876 18.42 -47.09 2.45
CA THR A 876 19.57 -46.69 3.22
C THR A 876 18.99 -45.90 4.38
N PRO A 877 19.26 -46.28 5.65
CA PRO A 877 19.01 -45.38 6.75
C PRO A 877 19.90 -44.16 6.49
N VAL A 878 19.31 -43.10 5.93
CA VAL A 878 19.94 -41.79 5.95
C VAL A 878 20.23 -41.54 7.41
N GLN A 879 21.52 -41.34 7.77
CA GLN A 879 21.88 -40.82 9.08
C GLN A 879 20.98 -39.61 9.28
N LEU A 880 19.96 -39.74 10.15
CA LEU A 880 19.07 -38.64 10.44
C LEU A 880 19.98 -37.50 10.86
N VAL A 881 20.04 -36.46 10.03
CA VAL A 881 20.37 -35.13 10.53
C VAL A 881 19.44 -34.97 11.72
N HIS A 882 19.99 -34.93 12.92
CA HIS A 882 19.25 -34.92 14.18
C HIS A 882 18.38 -33.67 14.26
N THR A 883 17.24 -33.68 13.58
CA THR A 883 16.18 -32.70 13.73
C THR A 883 15.26 -33.25 14.81
N LYS A 884 15.14 -32.52 15.92
CA LYS A 884 14.09 -32.77 16.91
C LYS A 884 12.75 -32.98 16.17
N PRO A 885 11.90 -33.93 16.59
CA PRO A 885 10.61 -34.14 15.94
C PRO A 885 9.87 -32.82 15.85
N ALA A 886 9.37 -32.51 14.65
CA ALA A 886 8.67 -31.27 14.39
C ALA A 886 7.50 -31.10 15.39
N THR A 887 7.27 -29.88 15.87
CA THR A 887 6.13 -29.56 16.78
C THR A 887 4.75 -29.80 16.14
N LEU A 888 4.73 -30.19 14.86
CA LEU A 888 3.56 -30.62 14.10
C LEU A 888 2.87 -31.84 14.73
N PHE A 889 3.62 -32.70 15.41
CA PHE A 889 3.13 -33.98 15.91
C PHE A 889 2.57 -33.80 17.33
N GLY A 890 1.24 -33.92 17.47
CA GLY A 890 0.51 -33.85 18.74
C GLY A 890 0.49 -35.18 19.52
N ASN A 891 -0.22 -35.17 20.65
CA ASN A 891 -0.38 -36.36 21.48
C ASN A 891 -1.14 -37.45 20.72
N ARG A 892 -0.52 -38.62 20.60
CA ARG A 892 -1.16 -39.81 20.03
C ARG A 892 -2.14 -40.40 21.04
N ALA A 893 -3.36 -40.68 20.60
CA ALA A 893 -4.35 -41.32 21.47
C ALA A 893 -3.90 -42.72 21.90
N SER A 894 -4.12 -43.08 23.16
CA SER A 894 -3.68 -44.35 23.75
C SER A 894 -4.30 -45.57 23.06
N TRP A 895 -5.58 -45.48 22.66
CA TRP A 895 -6.31 -46.56 21.98
C TRP A 895 -5.69 -46.99 20.65
N LEU A 896 -4.82 -46.17 20.04
CA LEU A 896 -4.10 -46.54 18.82
C LEU A 896 -3.01 -47.61 19.09
N LEU A 897 -2.61 -47.82 20.35
CA LEU A 897 -1.72 -48.93 20.73
C LEU A 897 -2.46 -50.28 20.68
N GLU A 898 -3.76 -50.28 20.92
CA GLU A 898 -4.60 -51.49 20.89
C GLU A 898 -4.88 -51.99 19.46
N LEU A 899 -4.51 -51.21 18.44
CA LEU A 899 -4.65 -51.56 17.03
C LEU A 899 -3.34 -52.13 16.45
N PRO A 900 -3.42 -52.92 15.36
CA PRO A 900 -2.24 -53.28 14.57
C PRO A 900 -1.45 -52.03 14.15
N PRO A 901 -0.11 -52.12 14.09
CA PRO A 901 0.74 -53.31 14.30
C PRO A 901 1.09 -53.60 15.79
N PHE A 902 0.66 -52.75 16.73
CA PHE A 902 1.14 -52.79 18.11
C PHE A 902 0.36 -53.75 19.01
N LEU A 903 -0.97 -53.86 18.83
CA LEU A 903 -1.84 -54.82 19.53
C LEU A 903 -1.59 -54.89 21.06
N GLY A 904 -1.47 -53.73 21.71
CA GLY A 904 -1.23 -53.57 23.14
C GLY A 904 0.25 -53.59 23.56
N ARG A 905 1.19 -53.76 22.63
CA ARG A 905 2.64 -53.72 22.91
C ARG A 905 3.18 -52.29 22.85
N THR A 906 4.09 -51.95 23.75
CA THR A 906 4.75 -50.64 23.74
C THR A 906 5.80 -50.54 22.63
N VAL A 907 5.89 -49.36 22.00
CA VAL A 907 6.85 -49.09 20.92
C VAL A 907 8.27 -49.10 21.47
N THR A 908 9.16 -49.92 20.90
CA THR A 908 10.56 -50.01 21.36
C THR A 908 11.42 -48.89 20.76
N LYS A 909 12.41 -48.39 21.50
CA LYS A 909 13.35 -47.35 21.01
C LYS A 909 14.52 -47.91 20.19
N THR A 910 14.81 -49.20 20.32
CA THR A 910 15.91 -49.88 19.64
C THR A 910 15.38 -50.85 18.60
N CYS A 911 16.02 -50.88 17.42
CA CYS A 911 15.75 -51.86 16.39
C CYS A 911 16.66 -53.08 16.59
N ASN A 912 16.10 -54.28 16.59
CA ASN A 912 16.88 -55.53 16.72
C ASN A 912 17.32 -56.11 15.36
N GLN A 913 17.06 -55.42 14.24
CA GLN A 913 17.44 -55.85 12.90
C GLN A 913 18.27 -54.76 12.22
N TYR A 914 19.57 -55.03 12.08
CA TYR A 914 20.44 -54.37 11.11
C TYR A 914 20.66 -55.38 9.99
N SER A 915 20.29 -55.01 8.76
CA SER A 915 20.51 -55.75 7.49
C SER A 915 19.33 -56.56 6.92
N THR A 916 19.11 -56.34 5.62
CA THR A 916 18.43 -57.15 4.58
C THR A 916 16.89 -57.22 4.45
N THR A 917 16.38 -56.46 3.46
CA THR A 917 15.51 -56.90 2.33
C THR A 917 14.34 -57.87 2.57
N ILE A 918 13.59 -57.78 3.67
CA ILE A 918 12.31 -58.48 3.84
C ILE A 918 11.29 -57.52 4.49
N ASN A 919 10.01 -57.66 4.13
CA ASN A 919 8.88 -56.88 4.64
C ASN A 919 8.93 -56.72 6.18
N LEU A 920 9.38 -55.55 6.66
CA LEU A 920 9.67 -55.24 8.07
C LEU A 920 8.42 -55.22 8.98
N ALA A 921 7.23 -55.17 8.39
CA ALA A 921 5.96 -54.98 9.08
C ALA A 921 5.52 -56.15 9.98
N GLU A 922 6.12 -57.34 9.84
CA GLU A 922 5.71 -58.52 10.61
C GLU A 922 6.60 -58.84 11.83
N PHE A 923 7.81 -58.27 11.94
CA PHE A 923 8.80 -58.72 12.92
C PHE A 923 9.39 -57.63 13.85
N CYS A 924 9.14 -56.34 13.59
CA CYS A 924 9.68 -55.25 14.41
C CYS A 924 8.59 -54.24 14.81
N ILE A 925 8.62 -53.78 16.07
CA ILE A 925 7.68 -52.76 16.62
C ILE A 925 8.40 -51.48 17.09
N CYS A 926 9.61 -51.23 16.58
CA CYS A 926 10.39 -50.08 17.02
C CYS A 926 9.96 -48.76 16.37
N SER A 927 10.29 -47.65 17.01
CA SER A 927 9.97 -46.30 16.53
C SER A 927 10.54 -45.98 15.14
N ASN A 928 11.67 -46.58 14.78
CA ASN A 928 12.32 -46.32 13.49
C ASN A 928 11.66 -47.08 12.33
N CYS A 929 11.21 -48.32 12.56
CA CYS A 929 10.54 -49.13 11.54
C CYS A 929 9.12 -48.60 11.22
N TRP A 930 8.48 -47.97 12.20
CA TRP A 930 7.12 -47.44 12.07
C TRP A 930 7.07 -45.90 12.15
N ASP A 931 8.19 -45.20 11.88
CA ASP A 931 8.28 -43.74 12.01
C ASP A 931 7.19 -43.02 11.19
N GLU A 932 7.02 -43.41 9.93
CA GLU A 932 6.01 -42.80 9.04
C GLU A 932 4.57 -43.05 9.54
N LEU A 933 4.28 -44.25 10.04
CA LEU A 933 2.97 -44.58 10.61
C LEU A 933 2.70 -43.79 11.90
N LEU A 934 3.69 -43.70 12.79
CA LEU A 934 3.57 -42.98 14.06
C LEU A 934 3.39 -41.48 13.83
N ARG A 935 4.14 -40.88 12.89
CA ARG A 935 3.98 -39.49 12.46
C ARG A 935 2.61 -39.24 11.85
N MET A 936 2.16 -40.12 10.96
CA MET A 936 0.84 -40.01 10.33
C MET A 936 -0.30 -40.11 11.36
N GLN A 937 -0.22 -41.05 12.30
CA GLN A 937 -1.19 -41.17 13.40
C GLN A 937 -1.23 -39.92 14.28
N SER A 938 -0.05 -39.38 14.64
CA SER A 938 0.04 -38.15 15.43
C SER A 938 -0.53 -36.93 14.68
N LEU A 939 -0.26 -36.82 13.37
CA LEU A 939 -0.82 -35.76 12.52
C LEU A 939 -2.35 -35.83 12.45
N LEU A 940 -2.91 -37.02 12.23
CA LEU A 940 -4.37 -37.22 12.18
C LEU A 940 -5.08 -37.04 13.53
N CYS A 941 -4.35 -37.23 14.63
CA CYS A 941 -4.83 -36.94 15.99
C CYS A 941 -4.81 -35.44 16.33
N SER A 942 -4.05 -34.63 15.60
CA SER A 942 -3.92 -33.19 15.86
C SER A 942 -5.10 -32.37 15.31
N ASP A 943 -5.31 -31.18 15.88
CA ASP A 943 -6.31 -30.20 15.41
C ASP A 943 -5.88 -29.45 14.13
N LEU A 944 -4.72 -29.80 13.57
CA LEU A 944 -4.16 -29.14 12.38
C LEU A 944 -4.91 -29.52 11.09
N LEU A 945 -5.60 -30.66 11.07
CA LEU A 945 -6.35 -31.14 9.91
C LEU A 945 -7.82 -30.70 9.97
N PRO A 946 -8.28 -29.81 9.08
CA PRO A 946 -9.70 -29.44 8.99
C PRO A 946 -10.59 -30.65 8.74
N ALA A 947 -11.80 -30.65 9.31
CA ALA A 947 -12.77 -31.74 9.14
C ALA A 947 -13.10 -32.03 7.66
N SER A 948 -13.01 -31.02 6.78
CA SER A 948 -13.24 -31.12 5.34
C SER A 948 -12.20 -31.94 4.57
N LEU A 949 -10.97 -32.10 5.10
CA LEU A 949 -9.91 -32.86 4.44
C LEU A 949 -9.93 -34.35 4.80
N ARG A 950 -10.55 -34.75 5.93
CA ARG A 950 -10.59 -36.16 6.37
C ARG A 950 -11.21 -37.12 5.33
N PRO A 951 -12.30 -36.76 4.62
CA PRO A 951 -12.83 -37.58 3.53
C PRO A 951 -11.82 -37.75 2.38
N GLN A 952 -11.11 -36.68 2.00
CA GLN A 952 -10.10 -36.75 0.93
C GLN A 952 -8.91 -37.64 1.31
N VAL A 953 -8.50 -37.61 2.59
CA VAL A 953 -7.47 -38.53 3.11
C VAL A 953 -7.98 -39.97 3.10
N LEU A 954 -9.24 -40.20 3.47
CA LEU A 954 -9.85 -41.53 3.40
C LEU A 954 -9.89 -42.05 1.97
N ASP A 955 -10.31 -41.22 1.00
CA ASP A 955 -10.31 -41.58 -0.42
C ASP A 955 -8.90 -41.93 -0.92
N LEU A 956 -7.87 -41.15 -0.52
CA LEU A 956 -6.47 -41.44 -0.84
C LEU A 956 -5.99 -42.76 -0.25
N LEU A 957 -6.37 -43.07 1.01
CA LEU A 957 -6.02 -44.33 1.66
C LEU A 957 -6.73 -45.52 0.99
N GLU A 958 -7.99 -45.36 0.57
CA GLU A 958 -8.76 -46.40 -0.12
C GLU A 958 -8.29 -46.63 -1.56
N GLN A 959 -7.77 -45.61 -2.23
CA GLN A 959 -7.11 -45.74 -3.54
C GLN A 959 -5.72 -46.38 -3.44
N SER A 960 -5.08 -46.30 -2.28
CA SER A 960 -3.78 -46.93 -2.04
C SER A 960 -3.92 -48.41 -1.63
N SER A 961 -2.97 -49.25 -2.02
CA SER A 961 -2.89 -50.66 -1.58
C SER A 961 -2.55 -50.83 -0.08
N LEU A 962 -2.39 -49.73 0.67
CA LEU A 962 -2.08 -49.76 2.10
C LEU A 962 -3.13 -50.47 2.94
N LEU A 963 -4.41 -50.22 2.64
CA LEU A 963 -5.53 -50.76 3.43
C LEU A 963 -5.78 -52.25 3.19
N GLU A 964 -5.05 -52.88 2.26
CA GLU A 964 -5.02 -54.34 2.12
C GLU A 964 -4.33 -55.03 3.30
N SER A 965 -3.42 -54.31 4.00
CA SER A 965 -2.78 -54.79 5.21
C SER A 965 -3.53 -54.34 6.46
N GLU A 966 -3.78 -55.27 7.40
CA GLU A 966 -4.40 -54.96 8.68
C GLU A 966 -3.58 -53.98 9.54
N ASN A 967 -2.28 -53.84 9.27
CA ASN A 967 -1.36 -52.98 10.02
C ASN A 967 -1.68 -51.48 9.91
N TYR A 968 -2.41 -51.04 8.87
CA TYR A 968 -2.73 -49.63 8.64
C TYR A 968 -4.18 -49.27 8.98
N VAL A 969 -4.95 -50.20 9.58
CA VAL A 969 -6.37 -49.99 9.93
C VAL A 969 -6.56 -48.79 10.87
N SER A 970 -5.58 -48.49 11.71
CA SER A 970 -5.57 -47.30 12.57
C SER A 970 -5.75 -45.98 11.80
N LEU A 971 -5.16 -45.84 10.61
CA LEU A 971 -5.33 -44.67 9.75
C LEU A 971 -6.75 -44.56 9.21
N LYS A 972 -7.36 -45.70 8.84
CA LYS A 972 -8.76 -45.77 8.40
C LYS A 972 -9.71 -45.34 9.52
N VAL A 973 -9.50 -45.85 10.74
CA VAL A 973 -10.33 -45.49 11.90
C VAL A 973 -10.27 -43.99 12.20
N LEU A 974 -9.09 -43.37 12.09
CA LEU A 974 -8.92 -41.93 12.35
C LEU A 974 -9.62 -41.02 11.33
N CYS A 975 -9.82 -41.50 10.08
CA CYS A 975 -10.46 -40.71 9.01
C CYS A 975 -11.96 -40.99 8.84
N LEU A 976 -12.48 -42.09 9.40
CA LEU A 976 -13.89 -42.45 9.31
C LEU A 976 -14.78 -41.54 10.18
N PRO A 977 -16.04 -41.29 9.76
CA PRO A 977 -17.05 -40.71 10.64
C PRO A 977 -17.19 -41.53 11.94
N PRO A 978 -17.37 -40.89 13.11
CA PRO A 978 -17.32 -41.58 14.40
C PRO A 978 -18.23 -42.81 14.51
N ALA A 979 -19.47 -42.75 13.99
CA ALA A 979 -20.40 -43.88 14.00
C ALA A 979 -19.86 -45.10 13.20
N LYS A 980 -19.24 -44.85 12.04
CA LYS A 980 -18.64 -45.91 11.20
C LYS A 980 -17.35 -46.46 11.83
N ALA A 981 -16.53 -45.58 12.42
CA ALA A 981 -15.33 -45.95 13.16
C ALA A 981 -15.68 -46.85 14.36
N LEU A 982 -16.69 -46.45 15.15
CA LEU A 982 -17.17 -47.20 16.30
C LEU A 982 -17.72 -48.58 15.90
N ALA A 983 -18.49 -48.65 14.82
CA ALA A 983 -18.99 -49.93 14.29
C ALA A 983 -17.86 -50.89 13.88
N LEU A 984 -16.78 -50.35 13.27
CA LEU A 984 -15.59 -51.11 12.88
C LEU A 984 -14.79 -51.59 14.09
N LEU A 985 -14.53 -50.70 15.07
CA LEU A 985 -13.83 -51.04 16.32
C LEU A 985 -14.62 -52.10 17.12
N LEU A 986 -15.92 -51.91 17.30
CA LEU A 986 -16.80 -52.88 17.98
C LEU A 986 -16.90 -54.23 17.26
N LYS A 987 -16.54 -54.33 15.97
CA LYS A 987 -16.58 -55.60 15.22
C LYS A 987 -15.23 -56.32 15.29
N SER A 988 -14.15 -55.58 15.06
CA SER A 988 -12.82 -56.16 14.82
C SER A 988 -11.84 -55.96 15.99
N TYR A 989 -11.90 -54.84 16.70
CA TYR A 989 -10.94 -54.46 17.76
C TYR A 989 -11.66 -53.91 19.02
N PRO A 990 -12.41 -54.75 19.75
CA PRO A 990 -13.27 -54.30 20.85
C PRO A 990 -12.51 -53.73 22.05
N THR A 991 -11.23 -54.10 22.27
CA THR A 991 -10.41 -53.59 23.38
C THR A 991 -10.12 -52.08 23.29
N ALA A 992 -10.07 -51.53 22.07
CA ALA A 992 -9.81 -50.11 21.84
C ALA A 992 -11.04 -49.20 22.08
N VAL A 993 -12.25 -49.77 22.20
CA VAL A 993 -13.51 -49.02 22.13
C VAL A 993 -13.69 -48.07 23.31
N LEU A 994 -13.39 -48.50 24.54
CA LEU A 994 -13.58 -47.65 25.73
C LEU A 994 -12.69 -46.42 25.68
N GLU A 995 -11.40 -46.59 25.40
CA GLU A 995 -10.46 -45.49 25.29
C GLU A 995 -10.74 -44.59 24.07
N PHE A 996 -11.23 -45.15 22.96
CA PHE A 996 -11.70 -44.37 21.81
C PHE A 996 -12.88 -43.45 22.19
N MET A 997 -13.84 -43.96 22.95
CA MET A 997 -15.01 -43.21 23.39
C MET A 997 -14.65 -42.09 24.36
N VAL A 998 -13.76 -42.35 25.33
CA VAL A 998 -13.24 -41.30 26.24
C VAL A 998 -12.50 -40.22 25.45
N HIS A 999 -11.71 -40.60 24.43
CA HIS A 999 -10.93 -39.65 23.64
C HIS A 999 -11.80 -38.81 22.68
N LYS A 1000 -12.82 -39.39 22.04
CA LYS A 1000 -13.65 -38.69 21.03
C LYS A 1000 -14.92 -38.05 21.58
N PHE A 1001 -15.50 -38.61 22.64
CA PHE A 1001 -16.78 -38.22 23.22
C PHE A 1001 -16.69 -38.11 24.75
N PRO A 1002 -15.85 -37.21 25.30
CA PRO A 1002 -15.63 -37.14 26.74
C PRO A 1002 -16.85 -36.62 27.54
N GLU A 1003 -17.79 -35.92 26.89
CA GLU A 1003 -18.96 -35.29 27.55
C GLU A 1003 -20.31 -35.61 26.87
N ASP A 1004 -20.32 -36.37 25.76
CA ASP A 1004 -21.55 -36.64 24.98
C ASP A 1004 -22.28 -37.88 25.48
N SER A 1005 -23.21 -37.69 26.42
CA SER A 1005 -23.98 -38.80 27.00
C SER A 1005 -24.83 -39.57 25.97
N GLY A 1006 -25.22 -38.96 24.85
CA GLY A 1006 -26.04 -39.61 23.81
C GLY A 1006 -25.30 -40.71 23.06
N GLU A 1007 -24.04 -40.46 22.67
CA GLU A 1007 -23.21 -41.46 21.99
C GLU A 1007 -22.81 -42.63 22.92
N TRP A 1008 -22.62 -42.37 24.22
CA TRP A 1008 -22.41 -43.43 25.21
C TRP A 1008 -23.66 -44.30 25.42
N VAL A 1009 -24.87 -43.72 25.32
CA VAL A 1009 -26.13 -44.48 25.32
C VAL A 1009 -26.23 -45.35 24.05
N SER A 1010 -25.89 -44.81 22.88
CA SER A 1010 -25.85 -45.56 21.62
C SER A 1010 -24.86 -46.74 21.67
N LEU A 1011 -23.70 -46.53 22.28
CA LEU A 1011 -22.73 -47.59 22.57
C LEU A 1011 -23.32 -48.67 23.46
N TYR A 1012 -23.95 -48.28 24.58
CA TYR A 1012 -24.60 -49.21 25.50
C TYR A 1012 -25.61 -50.09 24.75
N THR A 1013 -26.54 -49.48 24.00
CA THR A 1013 -27.55 -50.21 23.22
C THR A 1013 -26.91 -51.15 22.20
N SER A 1014 -25.87 -50.70 21.47
CA SER A 1014 -25.16 -51.49 20.47
C SER A 1014 -24.42 -52.69 21.06
N VAL A 1015 -23.82 -52.52 22.24
CA VAL A 1015 -23.11 -53.59 22.97
C VAL A 1015 -24.11 -54.57 23.58
N SER A 1016 -25.24 -54.09 24.12
CA SER A 1016 -26.30 -54.94 24.68
C SER A 1016 -26.88 -55.88 23.62
N ILE A 1017 -27.16 -55.38 22.40
CA ILE A 1017 -27.61 -56.22 21.28
C ILE A 1017 -26.56 -57.27 20.92
N LYS A 1018 -25.28 -56.88 20.83
CA LYS A 1018 -24.19 -57.82 20.51
C LYS A 1018 -23.95 -58.85 21.61
N LEU A 1019 -24.11 -58.48 22.87
CA LEU A 1019 -23.96 -59.38 24.02
C LEU A 1019 -25.08 -60.43 24.04
N GLN A 1020 -26.32 -60.03 23.76
CA GLN A 1020 -27.46 -60.95 23.60
C GLN A 1020 -27.23 -61.95 22.46
N ALA A 1021 -26.66 -61.49 21.33
CA ALA A 1021 -26.32 -62.34 20.19
C ALA A 1021 -25.07 -63.23 20.43
N ALA A 1022 -24.16 -62.85 21.34
CA ALA A 1022 -22.86 -63.50 21.54
C ALA A 1022 -22.79 -64.49 22.71
N SER A 1023 -23.93 -64.84 23.33
CA SER A 1023 -24.06 -65.64 24.57
C SER A 1023 -23.35 -67.01 24.60
N LYS A 1024 -22.76 -67.48 23.49
CA LYS A 1024 -22.01 -68.74 23.37
C LYS A 1024 -20.55 -68.61 22.89
N LYS A 1025 -19.93 -67.42 22.78
CA LYS A 1025 -18.56 -67.24 22.25
C LYS A 1025 -17.56 -66.63 23.26
N LYS A 1026 -16.26 -66.97 23.13
CA LYS A 1026 -15.11 -66.40 23.90
C LYS A 1026 -15.06 -64.86 23.95
N LYS A 1027 -15.70 -64.16 23.01
CA LYS A 1027 -15.78 -62.67 22.97
C LYS A 1027 -16.74 -62.06 23.99
N SER A 1028 -17.56 -62.87 24.69
CA SER A 1028 -18.53 -62.40 25.70
C SER A 1028 -17.88 -61.60 26.84
N GLY A 1029 -16.70 -62.02 27.31
CA GLY A 1029 -15.99 -61.32 28.39
C GLY A 1029 -15.55 -59.89 28.04
N VAL A 1030 -15.13 -59.66 26.79
CA VAL A 1030 -14.69 -58.33 26.34
C VAL A 1030 -15.88 -57.38 26.19
N TYR A 1031 -17.00 -57.85 25.61
CA TYR A 1031 -18.22 -57.03 25.53
C TYR A 1031 -18.82 -56.73 26.90
N LYS A 1032 -18.71 -57.66 27.86
CA LYS A 1032 -19.10 -57.40 29.25
C LYS A 1032 -18.25 -56.29 29.88
N SER A 1033 -16.93 -56.33 29.70
CA SER A 1033 -16.04 -55.26 30.17
C SER A 1033 -16.35 -53.89 29.52
N ILE A 1034 -16.69 -53.86 28.23
CA ILE A 1034 -17.11 -52.62 27.54
C ILE A 1034 -18.45 -52.11 28.11
N MET A 1035 -19.39 -53.01 28.37
CA MET A 1035 -20.69 -52.67 28.95
C MET A 1035 -20.54 -52.12 30.37
N ASP A 1036 -19.69 -52.74 31.20
CA ASP A 1036 -19.38 -52.24 32.55
C ASP A 1036 -18.71 -50.86 32.50
N GLY A 1037 -17.78 -50.65 31.56
CA GLY A 1037 -17.15 -49.35 31.32
C GLY A 1037 -18.13 -48.26 30.86
N ALA A 1038 -19.04 -48.60 29.93
CA ALA A 1038 -20.08 -47.69 29.46
C ALA A 1038 -21.08 -47.33 30.57
N LEU A 1039 -21.51 -48.31 31.37
CA LEU A 1039 -22.39 -48.10 32.52
C LEU A 1039 -21.72 -47.27 33.61
N SER A 1040 -20.42 -47.47 33.86
CA SER A 1040 -19.64 -46.67 34.78
C SER A 1040 -19.52 -45.21 34.35
N TYR A 1041 -19.45 -44.92 33.04
CA TYR A 1041 -19.50 -43.54 32.54
C TYR A 1041 -20.92 -42.96 32.62
N LEU A 1042 -21.93 -43.71 32.17
CA LEU A 1042 -23.32 -43.26 32.16
C LEU A 1042 -23.88 -43.03 33.57
N SER A 1043 -23.43 -43.80 34.58
CA SER A 1043 -23.77 -43.56 35.99
C SER A 1043 -23.22 -42.24 36.51
N GLN A 1044 -22.21 -41.66 35.85
CA GLN A 1044 -21.64 -40.37 36.22
C GLN A 1044 -22.23 -39.22 35.41
N ALA A 1045 -22.69 -39.48 34.18
CA ALA A 1045 -23.11 -38.46 33.23
C ALA A 1045 -24.64 -38.22 33.18
N LEU A 1046 -25.47 -39.24 33.41
CA LEU A 1046 -26.93 -39.14 33.32
C LEU A 1046 -27.58 -38.77 34.67
N THR A 1047 -28.82 -38.28 34.62
CA THR A 1047 -29.66 -38.18 35.82
C THR A 1047 -30.17 -39.55 36.26
N PRO A 1048 -30.53 -39.75 37.55
CA PRO A 1048 -31.05 -41.03 38.02
C PRO A 1048 -32.29 -41.50 37.24
N GLU A 1049 -33.18 -40.59 36.86
CA GLU A 1049 -34.37 -40.90 36.05
C GLU A 1049 -33.99 -41.43 34.66
N GLN A 1050 -33.13 -40.71 33.95
CA GLN A 1050 -32.65 -41.11 32.61
C GLN A 1050 -31.88 -42.44 32.62
N LEU A 1051 -31.10 -42.71 33.68
CA LEU A 1051 -30.36 -43.97 33.81
C LEU A 1051 -31.31 -45.14 34.09
N VAL A 1052 -32.32 -44.95 34.94
CA VAL A 1052 -33.32 -45.99 35.24
C VAL A 1052 -34.16 -46.31 34.00
N ASP A 1053 -34.55 -45.29 33.22
CA ASP A 1053 -35.30 -45.47 31.97
C ASP A 1053 -34.50 -46.25 30.90
N LEU A 1054 -33.17 -46.16 30.92
CA LEU A 1054 -32.29 -46.89 30.00
C LEU A 1054 -32.10 -48.37 30.37
N LEU A 1055 -32.19 -48.72 31.65
CA LEU A 1055 -31.88 -50.06 32.18
C LEU A 1055 -33.09 -51.00 32.12
N PRO A 1056 -32.90 -52.30 31.82
CA PRO A 1056 -34.01 -53.26 31.85
C PRO A 1056 -34.50 -53.50 33.29
N PRO A 1057 -35.83 -53.56 33.51
CA PRO A 1057 -36.40 -53.66 34.85
C PRO A 1057 -36.04 -54.99 35.54
N GLY A 1058 -35.75 -54.93 36.85
CA GLY A 1058 -35.71 -56.11 37.72
C GLY A 1058 -34.39 -56.89 37.82
N LYS A 1059 -33.26 -56.34 37.36
CA LYS A 1059 -31.95 -57.00 37.48
C LYS A 1059 -31.08 -56.37 38.58
N GLN A 1060 -30.69 -57.18 39.57
CA GLN A 1060 -29.81 -56.75 40.69
C GLN A 1060 -28.42 -56.29 40.23
N GLU A 1061 -27.96 -56.75 39.07
CA GLU A 1061 -26.63 -56.46 38.49
C GLU A 1061 -26.38 -54.96 38.24
N TYR A 1062 -27.44 -54.15 38.17
CA TYR A 1062 -27.34 -52.70 37.91
C TYR A 1062 -27.54 -51.83 39.16
N ALA A 1063 -27.84 -52.42 40.32
CA ALA A 1063 -28.15 -51.69 41.54
C ALA A 1063 -26.99 -50.80 42.01
N ASP A 1064 -25.75 -51.27 41.87
CA ASP A 1064 -24.55 -50.53 42.27
C ASP A 1064 -24.33 -49.27 41.39
N TYR A 1065 -24.59 -49.36 40.09
CA TYR A 1065 -24.49 -48.21 39.17
C TYR A 1065 -25.58 -47.16 39.43
N VAL A 1066 -26.81 -47.60 39.74
CA VAL A 1066 -27.91 -46.69 40.11
C VAL A 1066 -27.62 -46.00 41.43
N LYS A 1067 -27.08 -46.72 42.43
CA LYS A 1067 -26.65 -46.14 43.70
C LYS A 1067 -25.55 -45.10 43.49
N GLN A 1068 -24.53 -45.43 42.69
CA GLN A 1068 -23.44 -44.51 42.35
C GLN A 1068 -23.96 -43.25 41.64
N CYS A 1069 -24.93 -43.39 40.74
CA CYS A 1069 -25.57 -42.27 40.05
C CYS A 1069 -26.35 -41.37 41.02
N MET A 1070 -27.13 -41.95 41.94
CA MET A 1070 -27.86 -41.18 42.96
C MET A 1070 -26.92 -40.40 43.88
N GLU A 1071 -25.86 -41.04 44.38
CA GLU A 1071 -24.88 -40.39 45.27
C GLU A 1071 -24.19 -39.22 44.57
N ARG A 1072 -23.79 -39.39 43.31
CA ARG A 1072 -23.17 -38.30 42.53
C ARG A 1072 -24.16 -37.21 42.14
N TYR A 1073 -25.39 -37.56 41.77
CA TYR A 1073 -26.42 -36.57 41.45
C TYR A 1073 -26.76 -35.71 42.67
N GLN A 1074 -26.86 -36.32 43.85
CA GLN A 1074 -27.01 -35.59 45.11
C GLN A 1074 -25.80 -34.68 45.39
N ALA A 1075 -24.58 -35.16 45.16
CA ALA A 1075 -23.36 -34.35 45.29
C ALA A 1075 -23.33 -33.17 44.30
N LYS A 1076 -23.80 -33.37 43.06
CA LYS A 1076 -23.94 -32.31 42.05
C LYS A 1076 -24.97 -31.26 42.47
N LEU A 1077 -26.15 -31.67 42.92
CA LEU A 1077 -27.19 -30.76 43.44
C LEU A 1077 -26.70 -29.99 44.67
N LEU A 1078 -25.94 -30.63 45.57
CA LEU A 1078 -25.30 -29.97 46.70
C LEU A 1078 -24.28 -28.94 46.24
N ARG A 1079 -23.42 -29.28 45.26
CA ARG A 1079 -22.46 -28.35 44.68
C ARG A 1079 -23.14 -27.15 44.03
N GLU A 1080 -24.18 -27.38 43.25
CA GLU A 1080 -24.97 -26.31 42.61
C GLU A 1080 -25.66 -25.43 43.65
N LYS A 1081 -26.23 -26.01 44.71
CA LYS A 1081 -26.78 -25.24 45.85
C LYS A 1081 -25.72 -24.43 46.57
N ILE A 1082 -24.53 -25.00 46.84
CA ILE A 1082 -23.42 -24.27 47.47
C ILE A 1082 -22.96 -23.11 46.58
N VAL A 1083 -22.85 -23.33 45.27
CA VAL A 1083 -22.49 -22.28 44.30
C VAL A 1083 -23.57 -21.20 44.25
N ALA A 1084 -24.85 -21.58 44.22
CA ALA A 1084 -25.98 -20.65 44.23
C ALA A 1084 -26.07 -19.82 45.53
N LEU A 1085 -25.89 -20.46 46.69
CA LEU A 1085 -25.77 -19.79 47.98
C LEU A 1085 -24.54 -18.88 48.04
N GLY A 1086 -23.42 -19.29 47.44
CA GLY A 1086 -22.22 -18.48 47.33
C GLY A 1086 -22.41 -17.25 46.46
N THR A 1087 -23.16 -17.37 45.37
CA THR A 1087 -23.55 -16.21 44.53
C THR A 1087 -24.56 -15.31 45.23
N GLU A 1088 -25.57 -15.86 45.93
CA GLU A 1088 -26.49 -15.05 46.75
C GLU A 1088 -25.77 -14.32 47.89
N LEU A 1089 -24.83 -14.97 48.58
CA LEU A 1089 -23.97 -14.33 49.58
C LEU A 1089 -23.10 -13.23 48.98
N LYS A 1090 -22.58 -13.42 47.77
CA LYS A 1090 -21.80 -12.41 47.05
C LYS A 1090 -22.66 -11.21 46.62
N ASP A 1091 -23.92 -11.43 46.29
CA ASP A 1091 -24.87 -10.38 45.93
C ASP A 1091 -25.47 -9.66 47.16
N MET A 1092 -25.45 -10.31 48.33
CA MET A 1092 -25.82 -9.72 49.63
C MET A 1092 -24.71 -8.91 50.30
N MET A 1093 -23.44 -9.11 49.92
CA MET A 1093 -22.27 -8.35 50.36
C MET A 1093 -22.00 -7.18 49.44
#